data_AF-A0A952NBG0-F1
#
_entry.id   AF-A0A952NBG0-F1
#
_cell.length_a   1.000
_cell.length_b   1.000
_cell.length_c   1.000
_cell.angle_alpha   90.00
_cell.angle_beta   90.00
_cell.angle_gamma   90.00
#
_symmetry.space_group_name_H-M   'P 1'
#
loop_
_entity.id
_entity.type
_entity.pdbx_description
1 polymer ?
#
loop_
_entity_poly.entity_id
_entity_poly.type
_entity_poly.pdbx_seq_one_letter_code
_entity_poly.pdbx_strand_id
1 'polypeptide(L)'
;MKTRIFIILISITIIFNIYLKAGVEDICGTESGKSAPFLPTSGTIKVFVIFAQFVDDPNTENNGWAKDSYPDWANTFVNPSTGGGYSWNNLSHYFNEMSNGTFQVIGDVYDELVVTDFNQSYYTSIGQVNREIIMKVDPYVNFSVYDNLNGNTPGSDGIVDFIYIIYRNVTGSSLMNYSGIAHLEVSQTMNVDGKQIVNNTYIGGGVQQRGGFNGRDYTLYVAAHEMGHYLFGGGHIDYVSNLALMTRLPVWDASRGMHSWERQKLGWINYTDKTTDGSVTMSDYMTADQVYRVPISSTEYFLVENRKKISPHDKAGDTGFYFYRVTGASSFPPTIDVLCADGNWDFNFNYNTLKITRVNPNSNSTSDEMNIKYLYDSNGDGKLETYACYTPVYHENSAWGDNEDAFDLTFNNVLSPVSNPRSNNDGSLDFTIEVTGTNTIQFYFTNPYAGKPSKPQNYNVTIVNIGGDTYPKLTWELNLETDVINASQAYLIERSLNGGAFTQIAAVNGSISEYIDYDLSYAGSGPNTAVYKIRAKDTQGLTSLYTEGKSVAWGDAWKIGTNAIEIVKEYKLQQNYPNPFNPMTSINYQIKEKGLVSLKVFDMLGKEVAELVNETKDEGQHSIMFDASNLPSGVYIYSIRVNDYVQNNKMTLLK
;
A
#
# COMPACT_ATOMS: atom_id res chain seq x y z
N MET A 1 9.26 3.22 -75.79
CA MET A 1 8.71 4.46 -75.22
C MET A 1 8.70 4.29 -73.70
N LYS A 2 9.70 4.87 -73.00
CA LYS A 2 9.85 5.17 -71.54
C LYS A 2 9.54 4.01 -70.56
N THR A 3 10.48 3.27 -69.95
CA THR A 3 11.66 3.61 -69.11
C THR A 3 11.30 4.33 -67.80
N ARG A 4 11.55 3.67 -66.65
CA ARG A 4 11.94 4.20 -65.30
C ARG A 4 12.03 2.99 -64.34
N ILE A 5 13.13 2.25 -64.29
CA ILE A 5 14.40 2.49 -63.54
C ILE A 5 14.15 2.58 -62.02
N PHE A 6 14.38 1.46 -61.34
CA PHE A 6 14.63 1.35 -59.90
C PHE A 6 16.16 1.45 -59.70
N ILE A 7 16.64 2.47 -58.98
CA ILE A 7 18.05 2.63 -58.58
C ILE A 7 18.13 2.89 -57.09
N ILE A 8 19.13 2.23 -56.50
CA ILE A 8 19.66 2.22 -55.13
C ILE A 8 20.27 3.58 -54.72
N LEU A 9 20.08 4.02 -53.47
CA LEU A 9 20.94 4.94 -52.67
C LEU A 9 20.37 4.94 -51.23
N ILE A 10 20.94 4.26 -50.23
CA ILE A 10 22.12 4.59 -49.38
C ILE A 10 22.09 6.01 -48.78
N SER A 11 21.67 6.07 -47.50
CA SER A 11 22.21 6.83 -46.36
C SER A 11 21.84 8.30 -46.06
N ILE A 12 21.46 8.52 -44.77
CA ILE A 12 21.81 9.65 -43.86
C ILE A 12 20.98 10.95 -44.09
N THR A 13 20.21 11.58 -43.18
CA THR A 13 20.12 11.60 -41.69
C THR A 13 18.92 12.50 -41.24
N ILE A 14 18.27 12.16 -40.09
CA ILE A 14 17.64 13.02 -39.03
C ILE A 14 16.41 13.88 -39.48
N ILE A 15 15.26 14.06 -38.80
CA ILE A 15 14.92 14.20 -37.37
C ILE A 15 13.41 13.89 -37.16
N PHE A 16 13.06 13.41 -35.96
CA PHE A 16 11.74 13.37 -35.30
C PHE A 16 10.76 12.23 -35.64
N ASN A 17 10.98 11.07 -34.99
CA ASN A 17 10.07 10.54 -33.96
C ASN A 17 10.67 9.24 -33.40
N ILE A 18 11.61 9.42 -32.47
CA ILE A 18 12.01 8.34 -31.57
C ILE A 18 11.50 8.78 -30.19
N TYR A 19 10.32 8.28 -29.81
CA TYR A 19 10.01 8.10 -28.40
C TYR A 19 10.92 6.98 -27.89
N LEU A 20 12.17 7.33 -27.58
CA LEU A 20 13.06 6.54 -26.73
C LEU A 20 12.48 6.67 -25.31
N LYS A 21 11.51 5.83 -24.99
CA LYS A 21 11.46 5.31 -23.63
C LYS A 21 12.66 4.37 -23.53
N ALA A 22 13.75 4.84 -22.94
CA ALA A 22 14.72 3.94 -22.35
C ALA A 22 13.94 3.06 -21.38
N GLY A 23 13.84 1.76 -21.70
CA GLY A 23 13.20 0.78 -20.84
C GLY A 23 13.91 0.73 -19.50
N VAL A 24 13.13 0.48 -18.45
CA VAL A 24 13.55 0.31 -17.05
C VAL A 24 14.18 -1.08 -16.86
N GLU A 25 15.00 -1.51 -17.81
CA GLU A 25 15.60 -2.84 -17.77
C GLU A 25 17.05 -2.75 -17.25
N ASP A 26 17.23 -3.39 -16.10
CA ASP A 26 18.50 -3.76 -15.43
C ASP A 26 19.18 -2.66 -14.60
N ILE A 27 18.79 -2.61 -13.32
CA ILE A 27 19.34 -1.73 -12.28
C ILE A 27 20.51 -2.39 -11.51
N CYS A 28 20.69 -3.70 -11.63
CA CYS A 28 21.88 -4.42 -11.18
C CYS A 28 22.23 -5.48 -12.24
N GLY A 29 23.51 -5.63 -12.59
CA GLY A 29 23.92 -6.48 -13.70
C GLY A 29 23.64 -7.96 -13.44
N THR A 30 22.65 -8.54 -14.11
CA THR A 30 22.48 -9.99 -14.18
C THR A 30 22.35 -10.43 -15.64
N GLU A 31 23.41 -11.04 -16.18
CA GLU A 31 23.32 -11.75 -17.47
C GLU A 31 22.34 -12.93 -17.33
N SER A 32 21.33 -12.97 -18.20
CA SER A 32 20.42 -14.11 -18.31
C SER A 32 21.19 -15.39 -18.70
N GLY A 33 20.97 -16.49 -17.96
CA GLY A 33 21.28 -17.85 -18.45
C GLY A 33 22.44 -18.63 -17.80
N LYS A 34 22.91 -18.27 -16.60
CA LYS A 34 23.95 -19.03 -15.88
C LYS A 34 23.40 -19.61 -14.58
N SER A 35 23.61 -20.92 -14.36
CA SER A 35 23.21 -21.61 -13.13
C SER A 35 24.42 -21.93 -12.23
N ALA A 36 24.23 -21.66 -10.92
CA ALA A 36 25.06 -21.92 -9.74
C ALA A 36 26.28 -20.99 -9.53
N PRO A 37 26.46 -20.46 -8.31
CA PRO A 37 26.59 -21.28 -7.09
C PRO A 37 25.72 -20.76 -5.90
N PHE A 38 25.13 -21.69 -5.13
CA PHE A 38 24.25 -21.44 -3.97
C PHE A 38 25.13 -21.50 -2.73
N LEU A 39 25.54 -20.36 -2.17
CA LEU A 39 26.24 -20.35 -0.89
C LEU A 39 25.52 -21.24 0.13
N PRO A 40 26.22 -21.77 1.14
CA PRO A 40 25.53 -22.41 2.26
C PRO A 40 24.48 -21.43 2.81
N THR A 41 23.21 -21.83 2.78
CA THR A 41 22.13 -21.03 3.39
C THR A 41 22.01 -21.29 4.89
N SER A 42 23.01 -21.93 5.48
CA SER A 42 23.10 -22.12 6.92
C SER A 42 24.56 -22.15 7.34
N GLY A 43 24.81 -21.92 8.63
CA GLY A 43 26.15 -21.79 9.18
C GLY A 43 26.67 -20.36 9.06
N THR A 44 27.98 -20.22 8.89
CA THR A 44 28.67 -18.94 9.00
C THR A 44 29.52 -18.69 7.77
N ILE A 45 29.37 -17.51 7.17
CA ILE A 45 30.26 -17.00 6.13
C ILE A 45 31.05 -15.83 6.72
N LYS A 46 32.37 -15.88 6.52
CA LYS A 46 33.27 -14.81 6.94
C LYS A 46 33.61 -13.91 5.74
N VAL A 47 33.38 -12.62 5.89
CA VAL A 47 33.63 -11.59 4.86
C VAL A 47 34.69 -10.61 5.32
N PHE A 48 35.33 -9.93 4.37
CA PHE A 48 36.22 -8.80 4.65
C PHE A 48 35.67 -7.52 4.05
N VAL A 49 35.75 -6.38 4.74
CA VAL A 49 35.17 -5.11 4.28
C VAL A 49 36.22 -4.01 4.22
N ILE A 50 36.27 -3.29 3.10
CA ILE A 50 37.19 -2.18 2.85
C ILE A 50 36.37 -0.95 2.47
N PHE A 51 36.60 0.16 3.17
CA PHE A 51 36.03 1.47 2.81
C PHE A 51 37.05 2.26 2.00
N ALA A 52 36.63 2.73 0.83
CA ALA A 52 37.52 3.38 -0.13
C ALA A 52 36.99 4.74 -0.61
N GLN A 53 37.91 5.62 -0.96
CA GLN A 53 37.64 6.93 -1.52
C GLN A 53 38.60 7.22 -2.68
N PHE A 54 38.13 7.91 -3.72
CA PHE A 54 39.04 8.48 -4.70
C PHE A 54 39.68 9.77 -4.18
N VAL A 55 40.92 10.07 -4.60
CA VAL A 55 41.60 11.31 -4.19
C VAL A 55 40.85 12.58 -4.64
N ASP A 56 40.14 12.51 -5.77
CA ASP A 56 39.35 13.61 -6.36
C ASP A 56 37.87 13.60 -5.95
N ASP A 57 37.50 12.81 -4.94
CA ASP A 57 36.16 12.83 -4.39
C ASP A 57 35.72 14.26 -4.01
N PRO A 58 34.48 14.68 -4.32
CA PRO A 58 34.01 16.01 -4.00
C PRO A 58 33.79 16.19 -2.49
N ASN A 59 34.02 17.42 -2.02
CA ASN A 59 33.76 17.90 -0.66
C ASN A 59 32.26 18.10 -0.35
N THR A 60 31.35 17.45 -1.08
CA THR A 60 29.92 17.57 -0.78
C THR A 60 29.65 17.00 0.60
N GLU A 61 28.98 17.79 1.46
CA GLU A 61 28.37 17.29 2.69
C GLU A 61 27.43 16.15 2.30
N ASN A 62 27.81 14.96 2.71
CA ASN A 62 27.11 13.72 2.42
C ASN A 62 26.43 13.31 3.73
N ASN A 63 25.15 12.97 3.68
CA ASN A 63 24.26 12.70 4.83
C ASN A 63 24.67 11.45 5.66
N GLY A 64 25.93 11.05 5.67
CA GLY A 64 26.43 9.95 6.51
C GLY A 64 27.89 9.52 6.29
N TRP A 65 28.66 10.16 5.39
CA TRP A 65 30.10 9.86 5.20
C TRP A 65 30.87 11.06 4.61
N ALA A 66 31.58 11.80 5.48
CA ALA A 66 32.36 12.98 5.08
C ALA A 66 33.61 12.61 4.26
N LYS A 67 34.09 13.53 3.42
CA LYS A 67 35.32 13.32 2.66
C LYS A 67 36.51 13.22 3.61
N ASP A 68 37.49 12.38 3.26
CA ASP A 68 38.75 12.18 3.98
C ASP A 68 38.52 11.70 5.42
N SER A 69 37.37 11.09 5.66
CA SER A 69 36.97 10.54 6.96
C SER A 69 36.65 9.06 6.85
N TYR A 70 37.11 8.30 7.84
CA TYR A 70 36.66 6.94 8.05
C TYR A 70 35.22 6.98 8.61
N PRO A 71 34.26 6.21 8.06
CA PRO A 71 32.89 6.27 8.56
C PRO A 71 32.79 5.78 10.00
N ASP A 72 32.13 6.55 10.88
CA ASP A 72 31.94 6.17 12.29
C ASP A 72 31.20 4.83 12.47
N TRP A 73 30.45 4.39 11.47
CA TRP A 73 29.71 3.14 11.44
C TRP A 73 30.47 1.98 10.80
N ALA A 74 31.63 2.20 10.17
CA ALA A 74 32.36 1.21 9.40
C ALA A 74 32.68 -0.06 10.21
N ASN A 75 33.25 0.11 11.40
CA ASN A 75 33.61 -1.00 12.31
C ASN A 75 32.40 -1.84 12.80
N THR A 76 31.18 -1.37 12.56
CA THR A 76 29.95 -2.07 12.95
C THR A 76 29.26 -2.76 11.79
N PHE A 77 29.75 -2.61 10.56
CA PHE A 77 29.06 -3.03 9.35
C PHE A 77 28.80 -4.55 9.29
N VAL A 78 29.71 -5.36 9.84
CA VAL A 78 29.66 -6.83 9.90
C VAL A 78 29.95 -7.35 11.32
N ASN A 79 29.25 -6.81 12.33
CA ASN A 79 29.44 -7.21 13.73
C ASN A 79 28.23 -8.00 14.26
N PRO A 80 28.37 -9.28 14.65
CA PRO A 80 27.27 -10.09 15.19
C PRO A 80 26.95 -9.79 16.68
N SER A 81 27.77 -9.02 17.39
CA SER A 81 27.62 -8.77 18.83
C SER A 81 26.47 -7.83 19.12
N THR A 82 25.51 -8.28 19.94
CA THR A 82 24.30 -7.52 20.35
C THR A 82 24.54 -6.58 21.55
N GLY A 83 25.79 -6.38 21.98
CA GLY A 83 26.15 -5.58 23.15
C GLY A 83 27.15 -4.47 22.82
N GLY A 84 26.78 -3.22 23.13
CA GLY A 84 27.57 -2.01 22.86
C GLY A 84 26.70 -0.96 22.19
N GLY A 85 27.02 0.33 22.32
CA GLY A 85 26.24 1.46 21.76
C GLY A 85 26.18 1.54 20.23
N TYR A 86 26.29 0.41 19.54
CA TYR A 86 26.24 0.26 18.09
C TYR A 86 24.82 -0.13 17.67
N SER A 87 24.24 0.58 16.70
CA SER A 87 22.83 0.41 16.38
C SER A 87 22.55 -0.95 15.73
N TRP A 88 21.43 -1.58 16.14
CA TRP A 88 20.87 -2.88 15.75
C TRP A 88 20.54 -3.08 14.25
N ASN A 89 21.39 -2.60 13.33
CA ASN A 89 21.05 -2.51 11.90
C ASN A 89 22.32 -2.66 11.03
N ASN A 90 22.93 -3.83 10.99
CA ASN A 90 24.12 -4.12 10.17
C ASN A 90 23.95 -5.43 9.40
N LEU A 91 24.93 -5.78 8.56
CA LEU A 91 24.81 -6.91 7.63
C LEU A 91 24.70 -8.25 8.37
N SER A 92 25.40 -8.38 9.49
CA SER A 92 25.32 -9.55 10.38
C SER A 92 23.94 -9.70 11.00
N HIS A 93 23.37 -8.62 11.54
CA HIS A 93 22.02 -8.62 12.12
C HIS A 93 20.94 -8.88 11.08
N TYR A 94 21.07 -8.30 9.88
CA TYR A 94 20.13 -8.50 8.77
C TYR A 94 19.99 -9.99 8.44
N PHE A 95 21.11 -10.66 8.14
CA PHE A 95 21.09 -12.08 7.78
C PHE A 95 20.72 -12.98 8.97
N ASN A 96 21.11 -12.60 10.19
CA ASN A 96 20.69 -13.33 11.38
C ASN A 96 19.16 -13.24 11.58
N GLU A 97 18.54 -12.08 11.38
CA GLU A 97 17.08 -11.93 11.50
C GLU A 97 16.35 -12.67 10.38
N MET A 98 16.73 -12.44 9.11
CA MET A 98 16.07 -13.08 7.96
C MET A 98 16.12 -14.61 8.02
N SER A 99 17.22 -15.15 8.57
CA SER A 99 17.44 -16.59 8.68
C SER A 99 17.01 -17.20 10.01
N ASN A 100 16.46 -16.41 10.93
CA ASN A 100 16.19 -16.80 12.32
C ASN A 100 17.39 -17.50 12.99
N GLY A 101 18.58 -16.92 12.80
CA GLY A 101 19.85 -17.37 13.37
C GLY A 101 20.48 -18.60 12.68
N THR A 102 19.88 -19.14 11.62
CA THR A 102 20.42 -20.31 10.92
C THR A 102 21.58 -19.97 10.00
N PHE A 103 21.69 -18.72 9.55
CA PHE A 103 22.74 -18.22 8.67
C PHE A 103 23.33 -16.92 9.22
N GLN A 104 24.65 -16.85 9.29
CA GLN A 104 25.39 -15.72 9.84
C GLN A 104 26.43 -15.21 8.85
N VAL A 105 26.40 -13.90 8.62
CA VAL A 105 27.49 -13.18 7.96
C VAL A 105 28.30 -12.50 9.04
N ILE A 106 29.55 -12.91 9.23
CA ILE A 106 30.50 -12.29 10.15
C ILE A 106 31.69 -11.77 9.36
N GLY A 107 32.52 -10.92 9.93
CA GLY A 107 33.69 -10.46 9.22
C GLY A 107 34.56 -9.51 9.98
N ASP A 108 35.61 -9.10 9.30
CA ASP A 108 36.50 -8.03 9.77
C ASP A 108 36.37 -6.84 8.81
N VAL A 109 36.61 -5.64 9.33
CA VAL A 109 36.60 -4.38 8.57
C VAL A 109 38.00 -3.81 8.64
N TYR A 110 38.55 -3.38 7.51
CA TYR A 110 39.79 -2.60 7.49
C TYR A 110 39.58 -1.31 8.27
N ASP A 111 40.47 -1.01 9.22
CA ASP A 111 40.28 0.02 10.25
C ASP A 111 40.64 1.43 9.78
N GLU A 112 41.11 1.57 8.53
CA GLU A 112 41.45 2.85 7.91
C GLU A 112 40.70 3.08 6.59
N LEU A 113 40.59 4.35 6.19
CA LEU A 113 40.05 4.72 4.89
C LEU A 113 41.13 4.50 3.81
N VAL A 114 40.84 3.70 2.79
CA VAL A 114 41.75 3.52 1.66
C VAL A 114 41.52 4.62 0.63
N VAL A 115 42.53 5.47 0.41
CA VAL A 115 42.47 6.51 -0.62
C VAL A 115 43.28 6.08 -1.84
N THR A 116 42.67 6.18 -3.03
CA THR A 116 43.35 5.87 -4.29
C THR A 116 44.48 6.84 -4.59
N ASP A 117 45.50 6.40 -5.32
CA ASP A 117 46.65 7.24 -5.73
C ASP A 117 46.29 8.21 -6.85
N PHE A 118 45.28 7.88 -7.66
CA PHE A 118 44.89 8.66 -8.83
C PHE A 118 43.42 9.08 -8.79
N ASN A 119 43.13 10.14 -9.55
CA ASN A 119 41.78 10.62 -9.80
C ASN A 119 40.93 9.56 -10.52
N GLN A 120 39.61 9.62 -10.37
CA GLN A 120 38.68 8.71 -11.05
C GLN A 120 38.94 8.63 -12.56
N SER A 121 39.24 9.77 -13.22
CA SER A 121 39.47 9.83 -14.66
C SER A 121 40.73 9.10 -15.16
N TYR A 122 41.64 8.71 -14.26
CA TYR A 122 42.83 7.95 -14.61
C TYR A 122 42.52 6.49 -14.94
N TYR A 123 41.55 5.91 -14.25
CA TYR A 123 41.22 4.50 -14.36
C TYR A 123 40.36 4.24 -15.59
N THR A 124 40.60 3.11 -16.25
CA THR A 124 39.81 2.67 -17.42
C THR A 124 38.81 1.57 -17.09
N SER A 125 38.93 0.92 -15.92
CA SER A 125 37.91 0.01 -15.38
C SER A 125 37.96 0.00 -13.84
N ILE A 126 36.86 -0.38 -13.20
CA ILE A 126 36.82 -0.53 -11.74
C ILE A 126 37.77 -1.62 -11.25
N GLY A 127 38.07 -2.63 -12.09
CA GLY A 127 39.04 -3.66 -11.77
C GLY A 127 40.43 -3.13 -11.45
N GLN A 128 40.87 -2.07 -12.13
CA GLN A 128 42.15 -1.41 -11.84
C GLN A 128 42.14 -0.76 -10.46
N VAL A 129 41.02 -0.13 -10.09
CA VAL A 129 40.82 0.52 -8.80
C VAL A 129 40.79 -0.50 -7.66
N ASN A 130 39.96 -1.54 -7.80
CA ASN A 130 39.84 -2.62 -6.83
C ASN A 130 41.20 -3.30 -6.58
N ARG A 131 41.96 -3.57 -7.65
CA ARG A 131 43.29 -4.18 -7.54
C ARG A 131 44.25 -3.28 -6.77
N GLU A 132 44.25 -1.96 -7.03
CA GLU A 132 45.06 -1.01 -6.27
C GLU A 132 44.70 -1.00 -4.79
N ILE A 133 43.40 -0.92 -4.47
CA ILE A 133 42.89 -0.93 -3.10
C ILE A 133 43.34 -2.20 -2.37
N ILE A 134 43.17 -3.38 -2.96
CA ILE A 134 43.55 -4.64 -2.33
C ILE A 134 45.06 -4.70 -2.13
N MET A 135 45.88 -4.29 -3.10
CA MET A 135 47.35 -4.25 -2.95
C MET A 135 47.83 -3.29 -1.86
N LYS A 136 47.08 -2.22 -1.57
CA LYS A 136 47.39 -1.30 -0.45
C LYS A 136 47.10 -1.94 0.92
N VAL A 137 46.11 -2.84 0.97
CA VAL A 137 45.65 -3.50 2.20
C VAL A 137 46.39 -4.81 2.49
N ASP A 138 46.79 -5.55 1.44
CA ASP A 138 47.48 -6.85 1.49
C ASP A 138 48.67 -6.93 2.47
N PRO A 139 49.56 -5.92 2.60
CA PRO A 139 50.65 -5.98 3.58
C PRO A 139 50.22 -6.04 5.06
N TYR A 140 48.97 -5.67 5.35
CA TYR A 140 48.44 -5.52 6.72
C TYR A 140 47.38 -6.56 7.07
N VAL A 141 46.86 -7.29 6.08
CA VAL A 141 45.72 -8.20 6.23
C VAL A 141 46.08 -9.55 5.65
N ASN A 142 45.88 -10.61 6.43
CA ASN A 142 46.02 -11.97 5.94
C ASN A 142 44.73 -12.44 5.26
N PHE A 143 44.68 -12.34 3.94
CA PHE A 143 43.54 -12.73 3.11
C PHE A 143 43.25 -14.24 3.14
N SER A 144 44.21 -15.08 3.54
CA SER A 144 44.00 -16.54 3.59
C SER A 144 42.91 -16.98 4.58
N VAL A 145 42.52 -16.10 5.50
CA VAL A 145 41.44 -16.34 6.48
C VAL A 145 40.05 -16.19 5.87
N TYR A 146 39.93 -15.63 4.66
CA TYR A 146 38.65 -15.43 3.94
C TYR A 146 38.43 -16.45 2.82
N ASP A 147 39.20 -17.54 2.82
CA ASP A 147 39.01 -18.75 1.99
C ASP A 147 38.40 -19.84 2.90
N ASN A 148 37.08 -19.75 3.06
CA ASN A 148 36.23 -20.55 3.93
C ASN A 148 35.16 -21.34 3.18
N LEU A 149 35.12 -21.24 1.85
CA LEU A 149 34.30 -22.06 0.99
C LEU A 149 35.16 -22.90 0.04
N ASN A 150 34.62 -24.06 -0.30
CA ASN A 150 35.03 -24.85 -1.45
C ASN A 150 33.82 -24.92 -2.39
N GLY A 151 33.80 -24.04 -3.39
CA GLY A 151 32.61 -23.76 -4.16
C GLY A 151 31.45 -23.26 -3.29
N ASN A 152 30.48 -24.14 -3.04
CA ASN A 152 29.24 -23.84 -2.28
C ASN A 152 29.17 -24.51 -0.92
N THR A 153 30.27 -25.08 -0.46
CA THR A 153 30.31 -25.85 0.77
C THR A 153 31.37 -25.27 1.70
N PRO A 154 31.19 -25.35 3.03
CA PRO A 154 32.25 -24.96 3.95
C PRO A 154 33.53 -25.74 3.65
N GLY A 155 34.66 -25.05 3.50
CA GLY A 155 35.91 -25.67 3.08
C GLY A 155 36.96 -24.64 2.71
N SER A 156 38.05 -25.05 2.09
CA SER A 156 38.97 -24.11 1.45
C SER A 156 39.36 -24.67 0.10
N ASP A 157 39.29 -23.87 -0.95
CA ASP A 157 39.65 -24.26 -2.32
C ASP A 157 40.82 -23.45 -2.90
N GLY A 158 41.41 -22.56 -2.10
CA GLY A 158 42.50 -21.69 -2.52
C GLY A 158 42.04 -20.31 -2.99
N ILE A 159 40.72 -20.05 -2.98
CA ILE A 159 40.12 -18.81 -3.44
C ILE A 159 39.60 -18.03 -2.23
N VAL A 160 39.85 -16.72 -2.21
CA VAL A 160 39.22 -15.82 -1.24
C VAL A 160 37.77 -15.59 -1.65
N ASP A 161 36.83 -15.87 -0.74
CA ASP A 161 35.41 -15.95 -1.07
C ASP A 161 34.75 -14.56 -1.19
N PHE A 162 34.77 -13.77 -0.11
CA PHE A 162 33.95 -12.55 0.02
C PHE A 162 34.73 -11.34 0.53
N ILE A 163 34.87 -10.33 -0.33
CA ILE A 163 35.45 -9.02 -0.02
C ILE A 163 34.46 -7.90 -0.41
N TYR A 164 33.98 -7.10 0.52
CA TYR A 164 33.24 -5.88 0.21
C TYR A 164 34.21 -4.71 0.01
N ILE A 165 34.14 -4.02 -1.14
CA ILE A 165 34.78 -2.72 -1.37
C ILE A 165 33.67 -1.67 -1.50
N ILE A 166 33.57 -0.82 -0.49
CA ILE A 166 32.51 0.20 -0.39
C ILE A 166 33.13 1.55 -0.72
N TYR A 167 32.69 2.14 -1.83
CA TYR A 167 33.18 3.43 -2.30
C TYR A 167 32.35 4.60 -1.76
N ARG A 168 33.03 5.64 -1.28
CA ARG A 168 32.40 6.89 -0.85
C ARG A 168 31.62 7.53 -1.99
N ASN A 169 32.29 7.82 -3.11
CA ASN A 169 31.65 8.39 -4.29
C ASN A 169 32.30 7.88 -5.59
N VAL A 170 31.47 7.32 -6.47
CA VAL A 170 31.87 7.00 -7.85
C VAL A 170 31.04 7.88 -8.77
N THR A 171 31.67 8.73 -9.57
CA THR A 171 30.99 9.71 -10.43
C THR A 171 31.01 9.31 -11.91
N GLY A 172 32.04 8.57 -12.35
CA GLY A 172 32.14 8.06 -13.71
C GLY A 172 31.27 6.83 -13.92
N SER A 173 30.18 6.96 -14.68
CA SER A 173 29.35 5.80 -15.08
C SER A 173 30.18 4.74 -15.80
N SER A 174 31.20 5.14 -16.58
CA SER A 174 32.12 4.22 -17.27
C SER A 174 32.93 3.31 -16.34
N LEU A 175 33.14 3.70 -15.07
CA LEU A 175 33.82 2.86 -14.09
C LEU A 175 32.84 1.92 -13.40
N MET A 176 31.70 2.45 -12.96
CA MET A 176 30.66 1.69 -12.30
C MET A 176 29.30 2.26 -12.69
N ASN A 177 28.55 1.52 -13.49
CA ASN A 177 27.25 1.96 -13.98
C ASN A 177 26.16 1.90 -12.90
N TYR A 178 26.31 1.04 -11.90
CA TYR A 178 25.27 0.67 -10.93
C TYR A 178 25.71 0.85 -9.48
N SER A 179 24.75 0.78 -8.55
CA SER A 179 25.00 0.95 -7.11
C SER A 179 25.73 -0.22 -6.45
N GLY A 180 25.85 -1.35 -7.11
CA GLY A 180 26.50 -2.55 -6.59
C GLY A 180 26.86 -3.49 -7.74
N ILE A 181 27.82 -4.37 -7.48
CA ILE A 181 28.20 -5.46 -8.38
C ILE A 181 28.55 -6.67 -7.51
N ALA A 182 27.74 -7.73 -7.61
CA ALA A 182 27.92 -9.03 -6.95
C ALA A 182 29.06 -9.88 -7.56
N HIS A 183 30.14 -9.24 -7.99
CA HIS A 183 31.37 -9.93 -8.34
C HIS A 183 32.52 -8.93 -8.28
N LEU A 184 33.65 -9.37 -7.75
CA LEU A 184 34.83 -8.53 -7.65
C LEU A 184 35.60 -8.54 -8.97
N GLU A 185 35.59 -7.41 -9.67
CA GLU A 185 36.51 -7.19 -10.80
C GLU A 185 37.86 -6.72 -10.23
N VAL A 186 38.96 -7.36 -10.65
CA VAL A 186 40.35 -6.96 -10.32
C VAL A 186 41.23 -6.86 -11.57
N SER A 187 40.60 -6.80 -12.75
CA SER A 187 41.18 -6.87 -14.10
C SER A 187 41.92 -8.18 -14.43
N GLN A 188 42.64 -8.77 -13.48
CA GLN A 188 43.33 -10.05 -13.58
C GLN A 188 43.36 -10.72 -12.20
N THR A 189 43.17 -12.05 -12.16
CA THR A 189 43.34 -12.85 -10.95
C THR A 189 44.65 -12.51 -10.26
N MET A 190 44.56 -12.23 -8.95
CA MET A 190 45.70 -11.85 -8.12
C MET A 190 45.97 -12.91 -7.06
N ASN A 191 47.24 -13.06 -6.67
CA ASN A 191 47.64 -13.93 -5.57
C ASN A 191 47.88 -13.08 -4.33
N VAL A 192 47.26 -13.44 -3.21
CA VAL A 192 47.34 -12.77 -1.90
C VAL A 192 47.51 -13.84 -0.82
N ASP A 193 48.52 -13.72 0.02
CA ASP A 193 48.80 -14.67 1.12
C ASP A 193 48.73 -16.17 0.75
N GLY A 194 49.20 -16.53 -0.45
CA GLY A 194 49.17 -17.90 -0.96
C GLY A 194 47.78 -18.40 -1.41
N LYS A 195 46.79 -17.51 -1.47
CA LYS A 195 45.45 -17.71 -2.05
C LYS A 195 45.25 -16.87 -3.32
N GLN A 196 44.12 -17.04 -3.97
CA GLN A 196 43.74 -16.29 -5.17
C GLN A 196 42.48 -15.45 -4.95
N ILE A 197 42.48 -14.22 -5.45
CA ILE A 197 41.25 -13.47 -5.69
C ILE A 197 40.98 -13.57 -7.18
N VAL A 198 39.91 -14.28 -7.54
CA VAL A 198 39.62 -14.64 -8.94
C VAL A 198 38.75 -13.56 -9.58
N ASN A 199 39.26 -12.99 -10.67
CA ASN A 199 38.59 -11.90 -11.36
C ASN A 199 37.22 -12.31 -11.91
N ASN A 200 36.18 -11.54 -11.56
CA ASN A 200 34.84 -11.63 -12.14
C ASN A 200 34.21 -13.03 -12.01
N THR A 201 34.17 -13.56 -10.79
CA THR A 201 33.52 -14.84 -10.48
C THR A 201 32.53 -14.71 -9.32
N TYR A 202 31.53 -15.60 -9.25
CA TYR A 202 30.63 -15.70 -8.09
C TYR A 202 31.24 -16.49 -6.92
N ILE A 203 32.23 -17.35 -7.17
CA ILE A 203 32.80 -18.24 -6.13
C ILE A 203 33.93 -17.55 -5.36
N GLY A 204 34.64 -16.60 -5.98
CA GLY A 204 35.67 -15.78 -5.32
C GLY A 204 35.42 -14.27 -5.44
N GLY A 205 34.16 -13.90 -5.66
CA GLY A 205 33.77 -12.54 -5.96
C GLY A 205 33.36 -11.83 -4.70
N GLY A 206 34.16 -10.89 -4.26
CA GLY A 206 33.67 -9.81 -3.43
C GLY A 206 32.55 -8.96 -4.07
N VAL A 207 32.06 -7.99 -3.32
CA VAL A 207 31.05 -7.01 -3.77
C VAL A 207 31.72 -5.64 -3.84
N GLN A 208 31.63 -4.95 -4.97
CA GLN A 208 31.93 -3.52 -5.01
C GLN A 208 30.65 -2.71 -5.04
N GLN A 209 30.61 -1.65 -4.25
CA GLN A 209 29.43 -0.82 -4.09
C GLN A 209 29.74 0.66 -4.28
N ARG A 210 28.89 1.33 -5.07
CA ARG A 210 28.78 2.78 -5.12
C ARG A 210 27.79 3.26 -4.06
N GLY A 211 28.11 4.36 -3.41
CA GLY A 211 27.08 5.16 -2.75
C GLY A 211 27.14 5.12 -1.23
N GLY A 212 28.32 5.35 -0.68
CA GLY A 212 28.42 6.05 0.61
C GLY A 212 27.60 7.36 0.68
N PHE A 213 27.09 7.86 -0.45
CA PHE A 213 26.29 9.08 -0.64
C PHE A 213 24.94 9.14 0.10
N ASN A 214 24.34 7.99 0.45
CA ASN A 214 23.03 7.93 1.11
C ASN A 214 23.12 7.38 2.55
N GLY A 215 24.34 7.30 3.09
CA GLY A 215 24.61 6.84 4.45
C GLY A 215 24.55 5.31 4.63
N ARG A 216 24.70 4.89 5.89
CA ARG A 216 24.86 3.48 6.32
C ARG A 216 23.76 2.54 5.84
N ASP A 217 22.50 2.94 6.01
CA ASP A 217 21.34 2.08 5.71
C ASP A 217 21.33 1.66 4.25
N TYR A 218 21.56 2.61 3.35
CA TYR A 218 21.63 2.33 1.93
C TYR A 218 22.75 1.33 1.62
N THR A 219 23.92 1.52 2.24
CA THR A 219 25.05 0.60 2.11
C THR A 219 24.71 -0.80 2.58
N LEU A 220 24.02 -0.92 3.71
CA LEU A 220 23.59 -2.21 4.25
C LEU A 220 22.71 -2.99 3.27
N TYR A 221 21.66 -2.37 2.74
CA TYR A 221 20.68 -3.11 1.92
C TYR A 221 21.21 -3.46 0.54
N VAL A 222 22.03 -2.60 -0.06
CA VAL A 222 22.75 -2.95 -1.29
C VAL A 222 23.70 -4.12 -1.01
N ALA A 223 24.50 -4.07 0.06
CA ALA A 223 25.38 -5.18 0.41
C ALA A 223 24.63 -6.51 0.64
N ALA A 224 23.45 -6.46 1.25
CA ALA A 224 22.57 -7.60 1.41
C ALA A 224 22.00 -8.11 0.08
N HIS A 225 21.57 -7.20 -0.80
CA HIS A 225 21.05 -7.52 -2.14
C HIS A 225 22.13 -8.22 -2.99
N GLU A 226 23.34 -7.68 -3.02
CA GLU A 226 24.46 -8.27 -3.77
C GLU A 226 24.82 -9.65 -3.22
N MET A 227 24.84 -9.85 -1.89
CA MET A 227 24.98 -11.19 -1.28
C MET A 227 23.83 -12.12 -1.70
N GLY A 228 22.62 -11.58 -1.86
CA GLY A 228 21.46 -12.28 -2.39
C GLY A 228 21.72 -12.92 -3.76
N HIS A 229 22.43 -12.25 -4.67
CA HIS A 229 22.81 -12.88 -5.94
C HIS A 229 23.65 -14.16 -5.76
N TYR A 230 24.45 -14.29 -4.71
CA TYR A 230 25.18 -15.52 -4.39
C TYR A 230 24.32 -16.56 -3.66
N LEU A 231 23.35 -16.11 -2.84
CA LEU A 231 22.42 -17.01 -2.17
C LEU A 231 21.43 -17.64 -3.15
N PHE A 232 20.97 -16.90 -4.16
CA PHE A 232 19.97 -17.37 -5.14
C PHE A 232 20.57 -17.88 -6.45
N GLY A 233 21.87 -17.66 -6.69
CA GLY A 233 22.55 -18.07 -7.92
C GLY A 233 22.31 -17.14 -9.12
N GLY A 234 22.14 -15.84 -8.84
CA GLY A 234 21.90 -14.76 -9.81
C GLY A 234 20.41 -14.46 -10.02
N GLY A 235 20.11 -13.42 -10.82
CA GLY A 235 18.75 -13.04 -11.23
C GLY A 235 18.00 -12.12 -10.25
N HIS A 236 16.83 -11.66 -10.68
CA HIS A 236 15.93 -10.78 -9.94
C HIS A 236 14.50 -11.33 -9.98
N ILE A 237 13.74 -11.12 -8.93
CA ILE A 237 12.31 -11.44 -8.87
C ILE A 237 11.54 -10.24 -9.42
N ASP A 238 10.73 -10.48 -10.46
CA ASP A 238 9.86 -9.46 -11.04
C ASP A 238 8.58 -9.26 -10.21
N TYR A 239 7.94 -8.11 -10.36
CA TYR A 239 6.59 -7.77 -9.86
C TYR A 239 6.37 -7.74 -8.33
N VAL A 240 7.42 -7.93 -7.53
CA VAL A 240 7.38 -7.78 -6.06
C VAL A 240 7.80 -6.40 -5.55
N SER A 241 8.30 -5.53 -6.43
CA SER A 241 8.69 -4.13 -6.12
C SER A 241 9.48 -4.08 -4.80
N ASN A 242 9.09 -3.23 -3.87
CA ASN A 242 9.81 -2.98 -2.64
C ASN A 242 9.77 -4.17 -1.66
N LEU A 243 8.86 -5.14 -1.79
CA LEU A 243 8.64 -6.17 -0.77
C LEU A 243 9.64 -7.34 -0.75
N ALA A 244 10.66 -7.33 -1.61
CA ALA A 244 11.65 -8.38 -1.76
C ALA A 244 13.09 -7.86 -1.68
N LEU A 245 14.02 -8.70 -1.21
CA LEU A 245 15.44 -8.40 -1.29
C LEU A 245 15.92 -8.41 -2.74
N MET A 246 15.54 -9.44 -3.51
CA MET A 246 15.97 -9.70 -4.89
C MET A 246 15.08 -9.02 -5.94
N THR A 247 14.42 -7.92 -5.58
CA THR A 247 13.59 -7.16 -6.52
C THR A 247 14.41 -6.50 -7.63
N ARG A 248 13.79 -6.28 -8.79
CA ARG A 248 14.40 -5.56 -9.93
C ARG A 248 14.43 -4.02 -9.75
N LEU A 249 13.70 -3.48 -8.77
CA LEU A 249 13.66 -2.04 -8.48
C LEU A 249 14.87 -1.57 -7.67
N PRO A 250 15.16 -0.25 -7.66
CA PRO A 250 16.27 0.27 -6.89
C PRO A 250 16.19 -0.07 -5.41
N VAL A 251 17.29 -0.58 -4.87
CA VAL A 251 17.41 -0.97 -3.45
C VAL A 251 17.19 0.20 -2.48
N TRP A 252 17.32 1.46 -2.92
CA TRP A 252 17.02 2.62 -2.08
C TRP A 252 15.52 2.84 -1.83
N ASP A 253 14.66 2.37 -2.73
CA ASP A 253 13.20 2.47 -2.62
C ASP A 253 12.57 1.19 -2.03
N ALA A 254 13.32 0.09 -1.92
CA ALA A 254 12.81 -1.18 -1.40
C ALA A 254 12.45 -1.16 0.11
N SER A 255 11.56 -2.08 0.50
CA SER A 255 11.05 -2.35 1.86
C SER A 255 12.08 -3.03 2.76
N ARG A 256 13.31 -3.24 2.27
CA ARG A 256 14.49 -3.53 3.09
C ARG A 256 14.44 -4.87 3.87
N GLY A 257 13.71 -5.88 3.37
CA GLY A 257 13.66 -7.23 3.94
C GLY A 257 13.24 -8.28 2.90
N MET A 258 13.22 -9.55 3.31
CA MET A 258 12.85 -10.68 2.43
C MET A 258 11.39 -11.08 2.66
N HIS A 259 10.62 -11.26 1.59
CA HIS A 259 9.28 -11.86 1.71
C HIS A 259 9.39 -13.36 2.01
N SER A 260 8.27 -13.96 2.42
CA SER A 260 8.21 -15.37 2.80
C SER A 260 8.77 -16.33 1.75
N TRP A 261 8.55 -16.06 0.45
CA TRP A 261 9.10 -16.91 -0.60
C TRP A 261 10.62 -16.97 -0.65
N GLU A 262 11.30 -15.82 -0.57
CA GLU A 262 12.77 -15.76 -0.56
C GLU A 262 13.34 -16.53 0.63
N ARG A 263 12.80 -16.27 1.83
CA ARG A 263 13.21 -16.95 3.06
C ARG A 263 13.01 -18.46 2.95
N GLN A 264 11.90 -18.92 2.38
CA GLN A 264 11.63 -20.35 2.25
C GLN A 264 12.51 -21.01 1.19
N LYS A 265 12.78 -20.31 0.09
CA LYS A 265 13.68 -20.81 -0.96
C LYS A 265 15.09 -21.07 -0.42
N LEU A 266 15.54 -20.27 0.55
CA LEU A 266 16.80 -20.47 1.27
C LEU A 266 16.70 -21.47 2.42
N GLY A 267 15.51 -21.96 2.75
CA GLY A 267 15.27 -22.91 3.84
C GLY A 267 15.19 -22.27 5.23
N TRP A 268 15.00 -20.95 5.30
CA TRP A 268 14.95 -20.19 6.56
C TRP A 268 13.58 -20.16 7.21
N ILE A 269 12.53 -20.42 6.43
CA ILE A 269 11.15 -20.53 6.91
C ILE A 269 10.44 -21.68 6.18
N ASN A 270 9.42 -22.25 6.81
CA ASN A 270 8.55 -23.24 6.20
C ASN A 270 7.15 -22.67 6.04
N TYR A 271 6.45 -23.09 4.99
CA TYR A 271 5.03 -22.81 4.86
C TYR A 271 4.20 -23.91 5.52
N THR A 272 3.06 -23.52 6.06
CA THR A 272 2.00 -24.46 6.41
C THR A 272 0.99 -24.53 5.28
N ASP A 273 0.83 -25.71 4.69
CA ASP A 273 -0.16 -25.91 3.63
C ASP A 273 -1.59 -25.85 4.16
N LYS A 274 -2.44 -25.19 3.38
CA LYS A 274 -3.89 -25.17 3.57
C LYS A 274 -4.56 -25.79 2.35
N THR A 275 -4.88 -27.08 2.48
CA THR A 275 -5.51 -27.90 1.44
C THR A 275 -6.92 -28.37 1.83
N THR A 276 -7.36 -28.02 3.04
CA THR A 276 -8.68 -28.34 3.59
C THR A 276 -9.24 -27.15 4.35
N ASP A 277 -10.56 -27.05 4.36
CA ASP A 277 -11.34 -26.08 5.12
C ASP A 277 -10.91 -26.01 6.57
N GLY A 278 -10.67 -24.79 7.05
CA GLY A 278 -10.19 -24.58 8.41
C GLY A 278 -9.71 -23.16 8.67
N SER A 279 -9.96 -22.74 9.90
CA SER A 279 -9.75 -21.38 10.39
C SER A 279 -8.33 -21.20 10.94
N VAL A 280 -7.59 -20.12 10.58
CA VAL A 280 -6.25 -19.84 11.14
C VAL A 280 -6.08 -18.43 11.70
N THR A 281 -5.33 -18.35 12.79
CA THR A 281 -4.80 -17.10 13.35
C THR A 281 -3.36 -16.90 12.86
N MET A 282 -3.04 -15.70 12.38
CA MET A 282 -1.73 -15.37 11.81
C MET A 282 -0.98 -14.35 12.67
N SER A 283 0.17 -14.78 13.17
CA SER A 283 1.19 -13.96 13.80
C SER A 283 2.06 -13.28 12.73
N ASP A 284 2.85 -12.31 13.15
CA ASP A 284 3.82 -11.63 12.29
C ASP A 284 4.85 -12.62 11.70
N TYR A 285 5.07 -12.55 10.39
CA TYR A 285 5.87 -13.54 9.67
C TYR A 285 7.38 -13.41 9.96
N MET A 286 7.84 -12.22 10.34
CA MET A 286 9.24 -11.97 10.67
C MET A 286 9.62 -12.55 12.03
N THR A 287 8.73 -12.44 13.01
CA THR A 287 9.01 -12.85 14.40
C THR A 287 8.51 -14.24 14.76
N ALA A 288 7.42 -14.71 14.12
CA ALA A 288 6.82 -16.01 14.41
C ALA A 288 7.09 -17.08 13.35
N ASP A 289 7.77 -16.73 12.25
CA ASP A 289 8.01 -17.60 11.10
C ASP A 289 6.74 -18.28 10.57
N GLN A 290 5.59 -17.60 10.69
CA GLN A 290 4.30 -18.15 10.33
C GLN A 290 3.86 -17.66 8.95
N VAL A 291 3.89 -18.56 7.97
CA VAL A 291 3.41 -18.32 6.62
C VAL A 291 2.51 -19.48 6.19
N TYR A 292 1.40 -19.14 5.53
CA TYR A 292 0.49 -20.13 4.98
C TYR A 292 0.63 -20.21 3.46
N ARG A 293 0.64 -21.44 2.94
CA ARG A 293 0.58 -21.69 1.49
C ARG A 293 -0.77 -22.27 1.15
N VAL A 294 -1.41 -21.72 0.13
CA VAL A 294 -2.63 -22.27 -0.48
C VAL A 294 -2.25 -22.86 -1.83
N PRO A 295 -2.03 -24.19 -1.93
CA PRO A 295 -1.52 -24.81 -3.14
C PRO A 295 -2.59 -24.89 -4.23
N ILE A 296 -2.27 -24.44 -5.45
CA ILE A 296 -3.13 -24.63 -6.62
C ILE A 296 -2.66 -25.83 -7.45
N SER A 297 -1.35 -25.90 -7.69
CA SER A 297 -0.69 -26.97 -8.43
C SER A 297 0.73 -27.21 -7.88
N SER A 298 1.50 -28.10 -8.50
CA SER A 298 2.90 -28.32 -8.15
C SER A 298 3.82 -27.13 -8.44
N THR A 299 3.42 -26.22 -9.33
CA THR A 299 4.23 -25.07 -9.78
C THR A 299 3.58 -23.72 -9.49
N GLU A 300 2.41 -23.73 -8.86
CA GLU A 300 1.64 -22.52 -8.59
C GLU A 300 0.91 -22.60 -7.25
N TYR A 301 1.00 -21.53 -6.47
CA TYR A 301 0.36 -21.41 -5.17
C TYR A 301 0.29 -19.96 -4.70
N PHE A 302 -0.51 -19.72 -3.67
CA PHE A 302 -0.52 -18.46 -2.94
C PHE A 302 0.26 -18.60 -1.64
N LEU A 303 1.00 -17.56 -1.28
CA LEU A 303 1.53 -17.37 0.06
C LEU A 303 0.76 -16.26 0.74
N VAL A 304 0.49 -16.46 2.01
CA VAL A 304 -0.15 -15.49 2.89
C VAL A 304 0.80 -15.24 4.05
N GLU A 305 1.18 -13.98 4.25
CA GLU A 305 2.01 -13.54 5.37
C GLU A 305 1.39 -12.31 6.04
N ASN A 306 1.58 -12.20 7.35
CA ASN A 306 1.17 -11.04 8.15
C ASN A 306 2.40 -10.16 8.39
N ARG A 307 2.39 -8.91 7.96
CA ARG A 307 3.45 -7.94 8.24
C ARG A 307 2.99 -6.97 9.30
N LYS A 308 3.63 -6.98 10.47
CA LYS A 308 3.33 -6.03 11.56
C LYS A 308 4.40 -4.95 11.71
N LYS A 309 5.44 -4.92 10.86
CA LYS A 309 6.52 -3.93 10.89
C LYS A 309 7.23 -3.87 12.24
N ILE A 310 7.34 -5.04 12.90
CA ILE A 310 8.02 -5.17 14.20
C ILE A 310 9.54 -5.06 14.01
N SER A 311 10.05 -5.55 12.87
CA SER A 311 11.47 -5.47 12.51
C SER A 311 11.79 -4.17 11.76
N PRO A 312 12.97 -3.55 11.96
CA PRO A 312 13.45 -2.45 11.12
C PRO A 312 13.74 -2.85 9.66
N HIS A 313 13.80 -4.15 9.36
CA HIS A 313 13.93 -4.73 8.02
C HIS A 313 12.57 -5.08 7.39
N ASP A 314 11.48 -5.00 8.15
CA ASP A 314 10.11 -5.08 7.62
C ASP A 314 9.56 -3.68 7.33
N LYS A 315 10.03 -3.07 6.23
CA LYS A 315 9.58 -1.72 5.81
C LYS A 315 8.52 -1.75 4.73
N ALA A 316 7.62 -2.73 4.74
CA ALA A 316 6.44 -2.66 3.90
C ALA A 316 5.70 -1.33 4.15
N GLY A 317 5.07 -0.72 3.15
CA GLY A 317 4.38 0.57 3.35
C GLY A 317 3.33 0.44 4.46
N ASP A 318 2.60 -0.67 4.47
CA ASP A 318 1.58 -0.97 5.47
C ASP A 318 1.78 -2.21 6.33
N THR A 319 1.13 -2.18 7.49
CA THR A 319 0.89 -3.41 8.27
C THR A 319 -0.36 -4.11 7.77
N GLY A 320 -0.34 -5.43 7.67
CA GLY A 320 -1.51 -6.23 7.30
C GLY A 320 -1.13 -7.51 6.58
N PHE A 321 -2.09 -8.09 5.85
CA PHE A 321 -1.83 -9.30 5.08
C PHE A 321 -1.34 -8.99 3.69
N TYR A 322 -0.32 -9.72 3.28
CA TYR A 322 0.17 -9.73 1.92
C TYR A 322 -0.08 -11.11 1.31
N PHE A 323 -0.61 -11.09 0.09
CA PHE A 323 -0.94 -12.27 -0.69
C PHE A 323 -0.02 -12.31 -1.90
N TYR A 324 0.88 -13.29 -1.93
CA TYR A 324 1.81 -13.47 -3.04
C TYR A 324 1.34 -14.63 -3.89
N ARG A 325 1.00 -14.37 -5.15
CA ARG A 325 0.82 -15.43 -6.12
C ARG A 325 2.18 -15.82 -6.66
N VAL A 326 2.56 -17.08 -6.48
CA VAL A 326 3.81 -17.61 -7.01
C VAL A 326 3.50 -18.52 -8.18
N THR A 327 4.01 -18.19 -9.37
CA THR A 327 3.95 -19.03 -10.57
C THR A 327 5.35 -19.42 -11.03
N GLY A 328 5.47 -20.64 -11.58
CA GLY A 328 6.78 -21.18 -11.94
C GLY A 328 7.66 -21.42 -10.71
N ALA A 329 7.10 -21.87 -9.59
CA ALA A 329 7.84 -22.00 -8.33
C ALA A 329 9.10 -22.90 -8.40
N SER A 330 9.20 -23.76 -9.41
CA SER A 330 10.38 -24.59 -9.67
C SER A 330 11.49 -23.87 -10.45
N SER A 331 11.21 -22.75 -11.11
CA SER A 331 12.22 -21.91 -11.77
C SER A 331 12.72 -20.80 -10.86
N PHE A 332 13.95 -20.34 -11.10
CA PHE A 332 14.44 -19.07 -10.58
C PHE A 332 14.79 -18.17 -11.77
N PRO A 333 14.33 -16.91 -11.80
CA PRO A 333 13.36 -16.35 -10.86
C PRO A 333 11.95 -16.96 -11.07
N PRO A 334 11.14 -17.11 -10.01
CA PRO A 334 9.70 -17.30 -10.16
C PRO A 334 9.07 -15.98 -10.63
N THR A 335 7.84 -16.06 -11.11
CA THR A 335 6.99 -14.87 -11.20
C THR A 335 6.18 -14.77 -9.92
N ILE A 336 6.31 -13.64 -9.21
CA ILE A 336 5.58 -13.39 -7.97
C ILE A 336 4.75 -12.12 -8.10
N ASP A 337 3.44 -12.27 -8.10
CA ASP A 337 2.52 -11.13 -8.11
C ASP A 337 2.04 -10.84 -6.68
N VAL A 338 2.14 -9.58 -6.26
CA VAL A 338 1.55 -9.12 -5.00
C VAL A 338 0.10 -8.75 -5.26
N LEU A 339 -0.83 -9.45 -4.63
CA LEU A 339 -2.23 -9.06 -4.65
C LEU A 339 -2.47 -8.01 -3.56
N CYS A 340 -2.85 -6.81 -3.99
CA CYS A 340 -3.13 -5.68 -3.11
C CYS A 340 -4.65 -5.44 -2.99
N ALA A 341 -5.07 -4.71 -1.96
CA ALA A 341 -6.45 -4.24 -1.82
C ALA A 341 -6.72 -3.10 -2.83
N ASP A 342 -7.01 -3.43 -4.09
CA ASP A 342 -7.09 -2.43 -5.17
C ASP A 342 -8.39 -1.59 -5.22
N GLY A 343 -9.35 -1.87 -4.33
CA GLY A 343 -10.59 -1.12 -4.22
C GLY A 343 -11.54 -1.20 -5.43
N ASN A 344 -11.39 -2.18 -6.33
CA ASN A 344 -12.13 -2.26 -7.61
C ASN A 344 -13.40 -3.15 -7.59
N TRP A 345 -13.91 -3.56 -6.42
CA TRP A 345 -15.02 -4.52 -6.33
C TRP A 345 -16.07 -4.13 -5.30
N ASP A 346 -17.35 -4.18 -5.68
CA ASP A 346 -18.47 -4.06 -4.74
C ASP A 346 -18.65 -5.37 -3.94
N PHE A 347 -18.84 -5.27 -2.62
CA PHE A 347 -19.13 -6.40 -1.72
C PHE A 347 -20.45 -6.19 -0.97
N ASN A 348 -21.14 -7.29 -0.65
CA ASN A 348 -22.36 -7.33 0.16
C ASN A 348 -22.15 -8.31 1.33
N PHE A 349 -22.70 -7.98 2.49
CA PHE A 349 -22.50 -8.75 3.72
C PHE A 349 -23.82 -9.35 4.18
N ASN A 350 -23.84 -10.67 4.41
CA ASN A 350 -25.00 -11.37 4.94
C ASN A 350 -24.93 -11.45 6.46
N TYR A 351 -25.69 -10.60 7.14
CA TYR A 351 -25.73 -10.48 8.60
C TYR A 351 -26.16 -11.74 9.35
N ASN A 352 -26.86 -12.67 8.70
CA ASN A 352 -27.30 -13.91 9.36
C ASN A 352 -26.23 -15.01 9.31
N THR A 353 -25.32 -14.93 8.34
CA THR A 353 -24.30 -15.97 8.10
C THR A 353 -22.88 -15.46 8.26
N LEU A 354 -22.70 -14.15 8.47
CA LEU A 354 -21.41 -13.45 8.52
C LEU A 354 -20.57 -13.65 7.24
N LYS A 355 -21.25 -13.83 6.10
CA LYS A 355 -20.62 -14.09 4.79
C LYS A 355 -20.49 -12.83 3.95
N ILE A 356 -19.47 -12.81 3.11
CA ILE A 356 -19.11 -11.71 2.21
C ILE A 356 -19.36 -12.20 0.78
N THR A 357 -20.23 -11.51 0.03
CA THR A 357 -20.56 -11.81 -1.35
C THR A 357 -20.08 -10.69 -2.26
N ARG A 358 -19.61 -10.99 -3.47
CA ARG A 358 -19.26 -9.96 -4.46
C ARG A 358 -20.54 -9.47 -5.14
N VAL A 359 -20.69 -8.17 -5.38
CA VAL A 359 -21.90 -7.62 -6.03
C VAL A 359 -21.66 -7.38 -7.52
N ASN A 360 -20.49 -6.89 -7.94
CA ASN A 360 -20.08 -6.73 -9.34
C ASN A 360 -18.60 -6.29 -9.47
N PRO A 361 -17.81 -6.81 -10.44
CA PRO A 361 -16.98 -5.96 -11.29
C PRO A 361 -17.88 -5.38 -12.38
N ASN A 362 -17.40 -4.41 -13.17
CA ASN A 362 -18.09 -4.06 -14.39
C ASN A 362 -18.43 -5.36 -15.19
N SER A 363 -19.73 -5.60 -15.35
CA SER A 363 -20.47 -6.86 -15.56
C SER A 363 -19.73 -8.12 -16.06
N ASN A 364 -19.67 -9.19 -15.25
CA ASN A 364 -20.18 -10.55 -15.58
C ASN A 364 -19.87 -11.64 -14.51
N SER A 365 -20.91 -12.44 -14.19
CA SER A 365 -20.93 -13.76 -13.53
C SER A 365 -21.24 -13.86 -12.01
N THR A 366 -21.92 -14.97 -11.66
CA THR A 366 -22.83 -15.17 -10.51
C THR A 366 -22.31 -16.18 -9.46
N SER A 367 -21.21 -15.90 -8.75
CA SER A 367 -20.84 -16.68 -7.56
C SER A 367 -20.04 -15.91 -6.52
N ASP A 368 -20.40 -16.14 -5.27
CA ASP A 368 -19.96 -15.44 -4.06
C ASP A 368 -18.75 -16.13 -3.42
N GLU A 369 -17.54 -15.56 -3.55
CA GLU A 369 -16.32 -15.95 -2.80
C GLU A 369 -15.11 -15.15 -3.32
N MET A 370 -14.04 -14.94 -2.51
CA MET A 370 -12.71 -14.65 -3.07
C MET A 370 -12.15 -15.93 -3.68
N ASN A 371 -12.71 -16.29 -4.83
CA ASN A 371 -12.36 -17.50 -5.54
C ASN A 371 -11.20 -17.18 -6.49
N ILE A 372 -10.01 -17.65 -6.12
CA ILE A 372 -8.74 -17.48 -6.83
C ILE A 372 -8.83 -18.05 -8.24
N LYS A 373 -9.76 -18.99 -8.50
CA LYS A 373 -10.02 -19.58 -9.82
C LYS A 373 -10.60 -18.59 -10.83
N TYR A 374 -11.21 -17.46 -10.42
CA TYR A 374 -11.74 -16.42 -11.33
C TYR A 374 -10.73 -15.29 -11.64
N LEU A 375 -9.52 -15.34 -11.08
CA LEU A 375 -8.35 -14.65 -11.65
C LEU A 375 -7.84 -15.34 -12.92
N TYR A 376 -8.50 -16.41 -13.35
CA TYR A 376 -8.33 -17.08 -14.61
C TYR A 376 -9.62 -16.95 -15.41
N ASP A 377 -9.46 -16.45 -16.64
CA ASP A 377 -10.36 -16.64 -17.78
C ASP A 377 -11.24 -15.46 -18.19
N SER A 378 -10.86 -14.86 -19.31
CA SER A 378 -11.83 -14.45 -20.33
C SER A 378 -11.47 -14.92 -21.75
N ASN A 379 -10.21 -15.28 -22.07
CA ASN A 379 -9.80 -15.47 -23.48
C ASN A 379 -8.99 -16.76 -23.80
N GLY A 380 -8.70 -17.65 -22.84
CA GLY A 380 -8.08 -18.95 -23.14
C GLY A 380 -6.73 -18.95 -23.89
N ASP A 381 -5.96 -17.86 -23.86
CA ASP A 381 -4.72 -17.67 -24.65
C ASP A 381 -3.42 -17.82 -23.83
N GLY A 382 -3.52 -18.23 -22.57
CA GLY A 382 -2.34 -18.53 -21.74
C GLY A 382 -1.50 -17.29 -21.40
N LYS A 383 -2.03 -16.08 -21.63
CA LYS A 383 -1.53 -14.84 -21.06
C LYS A 383 -2.65 -14.23 -20.26
N LEU A 384 -2.48 -14.19 -18.94
CA LEU A 384 -3.35 -13.34 -18.14
C LEU A 384 -3.05 -11.91 -18.53
N GLU A 385 -4.05 -11.19 -19.02
CA GLU A 385 -4.13 -9.76 -18.73
C GLU A 385 -3.95 -9.64 -17.22
N THR A 386 -2.75 -9.24 -16.82
CA THR A 386 -2.36 -9.06 -15.43
C THR A 386 -3.27 -7.99 -14.84
N TYR A 387 -4.34 -8.39 -14.14
CA TYR A 387 -5.04 -7.51 -13.19
C TYR A 387 -4.26 -7.45 -11.86
N ALA A 388 -2.93 -7.38 -11.96
CA ALA A 388 -2.06 -6.92 -10.89
C ALA A 388 -1.85 -5.42 -11.12
N CYS A 389 -2.19 -4.58 -10.14
CA CYS A 389 -1.75 -3.19 -9.92
C CYS A 389 -1.56 -2.20 -11.10
N TYR A 390 -2.09 -2.41 -12.32
CA TYR A 390 -1.59 -1.65 -13.49
C TYR A 390 -2.41 -0.45 -13.97
N THR A 391 -3.63 -0.19 -13.50
CA THR A 391 -4.33 1.06 -13.88
C THR A 391 -5.37 1.52 -12.87
N PRO A 392 -5.07 2.55 -12.07
CA PRO A 392 -6.07 3.41 -11.46
C PRO A 392 -6.44 4.54 -12.42
N VAL A 393 -7.73 4.79 -12.57
CA VAL A 393 -8.25 6.01 -13.19
C VAL A 393 -8.18 7.10 -12.11
N TYR A 394 -7.08 7.86 -12.02
CA TYR A 394 -7.02 9.31 -11.77
C TYR A 394 -5.60 9.78 -11.40
N HIS A 395 -5.19 10.88 -12.03
CA HIS A 395 -3.87 11.48 -12.02
C HIS A 395 -3.65 12.37 -10.78
N GLU A 396 -2.97 11.88 -9.73
CA GLU A 396 -2.05 12.67 -8.88
C GLU A 396 -0.94 11.73 -8.35
N ASN A 397 0.12 11.54 -9.15
CA ASN A 397 1.45 11.01 -8.78
C ASN A 397 1.60 9.68 -7.99
N SER A 398 0.66 8.74 -8.08
CA SER A 398 0.92 7.31 -7.80
C SER A 398 0.51 6.48 -9.02
N ALA A 399 1.33 6.51 -10.07
CA ALA A 399 1.00 5.90 -11.35
C ALA A 399 1.11 4.36 -11.36
N TRP A 400 1.60 3.75 -10.28
CA TRP A 400 1.69 2.31 -10.06
C TRP A 400 0.97 2.03 -8.75
N GLY A 401 0.16 0.96 -8.64
CA GLY A 401 -0.03 0.38 -7.31
C GLY A 401 1.36 0.14 -6.74
N ASP A 402 1.65 0.66 -5.54
CA ASP A 402 3.03 0.71 -5.04
C ASP A 402 3.56 -0.66 -4.61
N ASN A 403 2.70 -1.69 -4.62
CA ASN A 403 2.91 -2.99 -4.00
C ASN A 403 3.21 -2.86 -2.51
N GLU A 404 2.72 -1.81 -1.86
CA GLU A 404 2.88 -1.57 -0.43
C GLU A 404 1.55 -1.62 0.33
N ASP A 405 0.42 -1.55 -0.37
CA ASP A 405 -0.92 -1.64 0.22
C ASP A 405 -1.22 -3.06 0.75
N ALA A 406 -1.12 -3.23 2.07
CA ALA A 406 -1.55 -4.43 2.76
C ALA A 406 -3.09 -4.52 2.83
N PHE A 407 -3.62 -5.72 3.04
CA PHE A 407 -5.00 -5.85 3.53
C PHE A 407 -5.05 -5.37 4.99
N ASP A 408 -5.48 -4.12 5.18
CA ASP A 408 -5.64 -3.47 6.49
C ASP A 408 -6.84 -4.02 7.26
N LEU A 409 -6.57 -4.50 8.46
CA LEU A 409 -7.54 -5.10 9.36
C LEU A 409 -8.23 -4.09 10.28
N THR A 410 -7.64 -2.91 10.50
CA THR A 410 -8.07 -1.89 11.48
C THR A 410 -9.25 -1.07 11.02
N PHE A 411 -9.59 -1.17 9.74
CA PHE A 411 -10.86 -0.70 9.22
C PHE A 411 -11.79 -1.89 9.04
N ASN A 412 -13.10 -1.64 9.09
CA ASN A 412 -14.12 -2.60 8.64
C ASN A 412 -14.07 -2.81 7.10
N ASN A 413 -12.95 -2.41 6.45
CA ASN A 413 -12.74 -2.22 5.02
C ASN A 413 -12.55 -3.49 4.20
N VAL A 414 -12.43 -4.68 4.80
CA VAL A 414 -12.44 -5.91 4.00
C VAL A 414 -13.82 -6.15 3.33
N LEU A 415 -14.83 -5.33 3.69
CA LEU A 415 -16.23 -5.45 3.26
C LEU A 415 -16.81 -4.21 2.57
N SER A 416 -16.02 -3.17 2.33
CA SER A 416 -16.54 -1.93 1.72
C SER A 416 -16.23 -1.87 0.23
N PRO A 417 -17.23 -1.70 -0.64
CA PRO A 417 -17.08 -1.57 -2.08
C PRO A 417 -16.01 -0.60 -2.60
N VAL A 418 -15.65 0.46 -1.85
CA VAL A 418 -14.72 1.48 -2.40
C VAL A 418 -13.90 2.23 -1.34
N SER A 419 -13.35 1.54 -0.34
CA SER A 419 -12.36 2.15 0.56
C SER A 419 -11.10 1.30 0.74
N ASN A 420 -10.09 1.57 -0.08
CA ASN A 420 -8.71 1.25 0.27
C ASN A 420 -8.27 2.24 1.39
N PRO A 421 -7.80 1.79 2.56
CA PRO A 421 -7.19 2.67 3.53
C PRO A 421 -5.90 3.30 2.97
N ARG A 422 -5.50 4.43 3.57
CA ARG A 422 -4.26 5.13 3.26
C ARG A 422 -3.24 4.68 4.28
N SER A 423 -2.02 4.45 3.80
CA SER A 423 -0.98 3.74 4.52
C SER A 423 -0.46 4.45 5.78
N ASN A 424 -1.02 4.15 6.97
CA ASN A 424 -0.49 4.50 8.31
C ASN A 424 -1.26 3.75 9.43
N ASN A 425 -0.70 2.65 9.97
CA ASN A 425 -1.39 1.68 10.86
C ASN A 425 -0.64 1.20 12.12
N ASP A 426 -1.40 0.64 13.09
CA ASP A 426 -0.98 0.02 14.38
C ASP A 426 -1.48 -1.43 14.64
N GLY A 427 -2.02 -2.15 13.64
CA GLY A 427 -1.98 -3.63 13.55
C GLY A 427 -2.60 -4.51 14.66
N SER A 428 -3.67 -4.08 15.36
CA SER A 428 -4.11 -4.72 16.62
C SER A 428 -5.44 -5.53 16.64
N LEU A 429 -6.06 -5.88 15.51
CA LEU A 429 -7.33 -6.64 15.51
C LEU A 429 -7.17 -8.16 15.27
N ASP A 430 -7.85 -8.96 16.10
CA ASP A 430 -7.96 -10.41 15.96
C ASP A 430 -8.99 -10.78 14.87
N PHE A 431 -8.58 -11.59 13.90
CA PHE A 431 -9.43 -12.10 12.82
C PHE A 431 -8.96 -13.52 12.44
N THR A 432 -9.80 -14.25 11.69
CA THR A 432 -9.56 -15.64 11.31
C THR A 432 -9.74 -15.82 9.80
N ILE A 433 -8.87 -16.60 9.16
CA ILE A 433 -8.98 -16.93 7.73
C ILE A 433 -9.46 -18.37 7.60
N GLU A 434 -10.49 -18.65 6.80
CA GLU A 434 -10.84 -20.02 6.38
C GLU A 434 -10.45 -20.24 4.93
N VAL A 435 -9.72 -21.31 4.63
CA VAL A 435 -9.40 -21.67 3.23
C VAL A 435 -10.43 -22.68 2.76
N THR A 436 -11.42 -22.28 1.97
CA THR A 436 -12.46 -23.20 1.47
C THR A 436 -12.05 -23.85 0.15
N GLY A 437 -11.90 -25.18 0.10
CA GLY A 437 -11.44 -25.90 -1.10
C GLY A 437 -9.98 -25.60 -1.51
N THR A 438 -9.63 -25.87 -2.78
CA THR A 438 -8.23 -25.76 -3.26
C THR A 438 -7.79 -24.34 -3.61
N ASN A 439 -8.73 -23.44 -3.92
CA ASN A 439 -8.46 -22.13 -4.53
C ASN A 439 -9.38 -21.02 -3.94
N THR A 440 -9.83 -21.13 -2.69
CA THR A 440 -10.68 -20.08 -2.09
C THR A 440 -10.20 -19.75 -0.68
N ILE A 441 -10.15 -18.46 -0.37
CA ILE A 441 -9.79 -17.94 0.95
C ILE A 441 -10.92 -17.02 1.41
N GLN A 442 -11.46 -17.27 2.60
CA GLN A 442 -12.51 -16.52 3.27
C GLN A 442 -11.97 -15.87 4.54
N PHE A 443 -12.48 -14.68 4.87
CA PHE A 443 -12.06 -13.90 6.04
C PHE A 443 -13.21 -13.79 7.04
N TYR A 444 -12.92 -14.02 8.31
CA TYR A 444 -13.85 -13.99 9.44
C TYR A 444 -13.35 -13.01 10.48
N PHE A 445 -14.15 -11.98 10.78
CA PHE A 445 -13.86 -11.02 11.84
C PHE A 445 -14.55 -11.44 13.14
N THR A 446 -13.79 -11.45 14.23
CA THR A 446 -14.31 -11.78 15.57
C THR A 446 -15.28 -10.69 16.08
N ASN A 447 -15.06 -9.44 15.67
CA ASN A 447 -16.00 -8.32 15.85
C ASN A 447 -15.90 -7.33 14.65
N PRO A 448 -16.84 -7.36 13.69
CA PRO A 448 -16.79 -6.51 12.49
C PRO A 448 -17.08 -5.02 12.76
N TYR A 449 -17.32 -4.63 14.01
CA TYR A 449 -17.57 -3.25 14.45
C TYR A 449 -16.46 -2.71 15.38
N ALA A 450 -15.32 -3.41 15.45
CA ALA A 450 -14.18 -2.99 16.26
C ALA A 450 -13.22 -2.07 15.48
N GLY A 451 -13.29 -2.07 14.14
CA GLY A 451 -12.45 -1.26 13.27
C GLY A 451 -13.10 0.08 12.90
N LYS A 452 -12.31 0.96 12.29
CA LYS A 452 -12.79 2.23 11.74
C LYS A 452 -13.87 1.99 10.66
N PRO A 453 -14.85 2.89 10.52
CA PRO A 453 -15.89 2.80 9.49
C PRO A 453 -15.35 2.80 8.06
N SER A 454 -16.12 2.24 7.13
CA SER A 454 -15.88 2.41 5.71
C SER A 454 -16.12 3.85 5.24
N LYS A 455 -15.39 4.23 4.18
CA LYS A 455 -15.58 5.54 3.51
C LYS A 455 -17.00 5.61 2.93
N PRO A 456 -17.68 6.76 2.99
CA PRO A 456 -18.98 6.93 2.32
C PRO A 456 -18.89 6.68 0.81
N GLN A 457 -19.85 5.93 0.26
CA GLN A 457 -19.83 5.46 -1.14
C GLN A 457 -20.76 6.24 -2.06
N ASN A 458 -20.53 6.13 -3.37
CA ASN A 458 -21.30 6.83 -4.42
C ASN A 458 -21.48 8.33 -4.14
N TYR A 459 -20.42 8.92 -3.56
CA TYR A 459 -20.40 10.32 -3.20
C TYR A 459 -20.40 11.23 -4.43
N ASN A 460 -21.39 12.12 -4.49
CA ASN A 460 -21.54 13.07 -5.56
C ASN A 460 -21.98 14.43 -5.03
N VAL A 461 -21.70 15.48 -5.82
CA VAL A 461 -22.16 16.83 -5.55
C VAL A 461 -22.85 17.35 -6.80
N THR A 462 -24.10 17.74 -6.64
CA THR A 462 -24.95 18.27 -7.72
C THR A 462 -25.50 19.63 -7.33
N ILE A 463 -26.08 20.36 -8.29
CA ILE A 463 -26.79 21.60 -8.02
C ILE A 463 -28.30 21.32 -8.04
N VAL A 464 -29.01 21.78 -7.00
CA VAL A 464 -30.48 21.70 -6.92
C VAL A 464 -31.09 23.10 -6.83
N ASN A 465 -32.25 23.30 -7.45
CA ASN A 465 -33.01 24.54 -7.33
C ASN A 465 -34.10 24.39 -6.25
N ILE A 466 -34.08 25.27 -5.26
CA ILE A 466 -35.05 25.31 -4.17
C ILE A 466 -35.49 26.76 -3.99
N GLY A 467 -36.78 27.03 -4.20
CA GLY A 467 -37.34 28.38 -3.99
C GLY A 467 -36.84 29.44 -4.98
N GLY A 468 -36.27 29.04 -6.12
CA GLY A 468 -35.68 29.95 -7.11
C GLY A 468 -34.17 30.12 -6.97
N ASP A 469 -33.60 29.72 -5.83
CA ASP A 469 -32.17 29.72 -5.58
C ASP A 469 -31.57 28.34 -5.84
N THR A 470 -30.27 28.30 -6.11
CA THR A 470 -29.54 27.06 -6.37
C THR A 470 -28.55 26.75 -5.25
N TYR A 471 -28.52 25.50 -4.81
CA TYR A 471 -27.67 25.04 -3.71
C TYR A 471 -26.88 23.80 -4.11
N PRO A 472 -25.64 23.64 -3.61
CA PRO A 472 -24.93 22.37 -3.67
C PRO A 472 -25.67 21.30 -2.83
N LYS A 473 -26.05 20.20 -3.48
CA LYS A 473 -26.57 18.99 -2.85
C LYS A 473 -25.53 17.88 -2.93
N LEU A 474 -25.09 17.44 -1.76
CA LEU A 474 -24.24 16.29 -1.56
C LEU A 474 -25.11 15.05 -1.40
N THR A 475 -24.74 13.95 -2.06
CA THR A 475 -25.41 12.65 -1.93
C THR A 475 -24.38 11.55 -1.82
N TRP A 476 -24.68 10.52 -1.04
CA TRP A 476 -23.88 9.31 -0.90
C TRP A 476 -24.80 8.12 -0.61
N GLU A 477 -24.26 6.92 -0.60
CA GLU A 477 -24.94 5.73 -0.10
C GLU A 477 -24.70 5.56 1.39
N LEU A 478 -25.73 5.10 2.09
CA LEU A 478 -25.61 4.81 3.52
C LEU A 478 -24.57 3.72 3.76
N ASN A 479 -23.75 3.97 4.78
CA ASN A 479 -22.88 3.01 5.40
C ASN A 479 -23.75 1.90 5.98
N LEU A 480 -23.35 0.66 5.73
CA LEU A 480 -24.12 -0.50 6.19
C LEU A 480 -23.72 -0.90 7.62
N GLU A 481 -22.63 -0.37 8.16
CA GLU A 481 -22.20 -0.68 9.51
C GLU A 481 -23.21 -0.17 10.55
N THR A 482 -23.67 -1.07 11.41
CA THR A 482 -24.73 -0.78 12.39
C THR A 482 -24.33 0.30 13.38
N ASP A 483 -23.06 0.34 13.77
CA ASP A 483 -22.46 1.36 14.62
C ASP A 483 -22.20 2.69 13.90
N VAL A 484 -22.30 2.76 12.58
CA VAL A 484 -22.34 4.02 11.81
C VAL A 484 -23.78 4.48 11.64
N ILE A 485 -24.70 3.60 11.24
CA ILE A 485 -26.14 3.91 11.09
C ILE A 485 -26.72 4.51 12.37
N ASN A 486 -26.33 3.95 13.52
CA ASN A 486 -26.79 4.41 14.83
C ASN A 486 -26.01 5.61 15.39
N ALA A 487 -24.98 6.11 14.69
CA ALA A 487 -24.23 7.27 15.12
C ALA A 487 -25.01 8.57 14.82
N SER A 488 -25.15 9.42 15.85
CA SER A 488 -25.85 10.71 15.76
C SER A 488 -25.07 11.80 15.01
N GLN A 489 -23.83 11.51 14.62
CA GLN A 489 -22.96 12.38 13.84
C GLN A 489 -22.09 11.53 12.93
N ALA A 490 -22.72 10.64 12.18
CA ALA A 490 -22.05 9.66 11.35
C ALA A 490 -21.28 10.31 10.21
N TYR A 491 -21.87 11.27 9.49
CA TYR A 491 -21.24 11.84 8.31
C TYR A 491 -20.72 13.23 8.60
N LEU A 492 -19.40 13.37 8.65
CA LEU A 492 -18.71 14.64 8.83
C LEU A 492 -18.43 15.25 7.47
N ILE A 493 -19.03 16.42 7.22
CA ILE A 493 -19.01 17.10 5.92
C ILE A 493 -18.08 18.30 6.01
N GLU A 494 -17.07 18.33 5.15
CA GLU A 494 -16.10 19.41 5.06
C GLU A 494 -16.15 20.11 3.72
N ARG A 495 -15.89 21.42 3.76
CA ARG A 495 -15.84 22.29 2.59
C ARG A 495 -14.57 23.13 2.61
N SER A 496 -13.94 23.26 1.45
CA SER A 496 -12.93 24.27 1.15
C SER A 496 -13.48 25.24 0.11
N LEU A 497 -13.20 26.54 0.28
CA LEU A 497 -13.57 27.59 -0.66
C LEU A 497 -12.30 28.14 -1.33
N ASN A 498 -12.30 28.23 -2.66
CA ASN A 498 -11.26 28.85 -3.47
C ASN A 498 -9.84 28.34 -3.16
N GLY A 499 -9.71 27.04 -2.91
CA GLY A 499 -8.42 26.42 -2.54
C GLY A 499 -7.95 26.72 -1.12
N GLY A 500 -8.81 27.25 -0.24
CA GLY A 500 -8.53 27.46 1.18
C GLY A 500 -8.52 26.14 1.98
N ALA A 501 -8.37 26.26 3.30
CA ALA A 501 -8.44 25.10 4.21
C ALA A 501 -9.85 24.48 4.22
N PHE A 502 -9.93 23.16 4.40
CA PHE A 502 -11.21 22.49 4.65
C PHE A 502 -11.70 22.77 6.07
N THR A 503 -12.98 23.09 6.20
CA THR A 503 -13.67 23.27 7.47
C THR A 503 -14.90 22.39 7.54
N GLN A 504 -15.18 21.77 8.68
CA GLN A 504 -16.40 21.01 8.89
C GLN A 504 -17.60 21.97 8.93
N ILE A 505 -18.55 21.76 8.02
CA ILE A 505 -19.77 22.58 7.90
C ILE A 505 -20.99 21.87 8.47
N ALA A 506 -20.98 20.54 8.50
CA ALA A 506 -22.08 19.77 9.05
C ALA A 506 -21.62 18.40 9.57
N ALA A 507 -22.43 17.85 10.46
CA ALA A 507 -22.38 16.45 10.86
C ALA A 507 -23.80 15.91 10.86
N VAL A 508 -24.10 14.90 10.04
CA VAL A 508 -25.45 14.32 9.92
C VAL A 508 -25.50 12.90 10.47
N ASN A 509 -26.70 12.45 10.88
CA ASN A 509 -26.93 11.11 11.42
C ASN A 509 -26.60 10.01 10.41
N GLY A 510 -26.30 8.80 10.91
CA GLY A 510 -25.99 7.62 10.09
C GLY A 510 -27.13 7.10 9.23
N SER A 511 -28.35 7.59 9.44
CA SER A 511 -29.52 7.29 8.60
C SER A 511 -29.74 8.31 7.48
N ILE A 512 -28.87 9.33 7.35
CA ILE A 512 -28.97 10.39 6.34
C ILE A 512 -27.94 10.17 5.25
N SER A 513 -28.39 10.22 4.00
CA SER A 513 -27.58 9.96 2.80
C SER A 513 -27.47 11.17 1.87
N GLU A 514 -27.93 12.33 2.32
CA GLU A 514 -27.89 13.57 1.57
C GLU A 514 -27.74 14.79 2.48
N TYR A 515 -27.13 15.85 1.94
CA TYR A 515 -26.98 17.13 2.62
C TYR A 515 -27.04 18.27 1.62
N ILE A 516 -27.74 19.35 1.98
CA ILE A 516 -27.81 20.57 1.16
C ILE A 516 -27.08 21.67 1.91
N ASP A 517 -26.09 22.26 1.23
CA ASP A 517 -25.32 23.37 1.78
C ASP A 517 -26.04 24.70 1.50
N TYR A 518 -26.84 25.15 2.46
CA TYR A 518 -27.55 26.43 2.39
C TYR A 518 -26.64 27.64 2.66
N ASP A 519 -25.46 27.44 3.28
CA ASP A 519 -24.53 28.52 3.61
C ASP A 519 -23.86 29.07 2.36
N LEU A 520 -23.79 28.27 1.30
CA LEU A 520 -23.50 28.75 -0.05
C LEU A 520 -24.80 29.16 -0.75
N SER A 521 -25.39 30.26 -0.26
CA SER A 521 -26.42 31.01 -0.96
C SER A 521 -25.80 32.19 -1.71
N TYR A 522 -26.24 32.39 -2.95
CA TYR A 522 -25.69 33.33 -3.92
C TYR A 522 -25.55 34.79 -3.43
N ALA A 523 -24.33 35.36 -3.46
CA ALA A 523 -24.08 36.82 -3.47
C ALA A 523 -22.63 37.16 -3.90
N GLY A 524 -22.32 37.23 -5.20
CA GLY A 524 -21.08 37.89 -5.69
C GLY A 524 -20.48 37.37 -7.00
N SER A 525 -19.63 38.19 -7.63
CA SER A 525 -18.94 37.92 -8.92
C SER A 525 -17.57 37.25 -8.74
N GLY A 526 -17.25 36.21 -9.53
CA GLY A 526 -15.89 35.64 -9.69
C GLY A 526 -15.88 34.12 -9.99
N PRO A 527 -14.77 33.56 -10.53
CA PRO A 527 -14.63 32.12 -10.84
C PRO A 527 -14.28 31.33 -9.57
N ASN A 528 -15.20 31.36 -8.61
CA ASN A 528 -14.97 30.76 -7.32
C ASN A 528 -15.36 29.27 -7.34
N THR A 529 -14.70 28.48 -6.49
CA THR A 529 -14.85 27.03 -6.41
C THR A 529 -15.03 26.57 -4.97
N ALA A 530 -15.85 25.55 -4.76
CA ALA A 530 -16.03 24.89 -3.47
C ALA A 530 -15.74 23.43 -3.70
N VAL A 531 -14.87 22.90 -2.85
CA VAL A 531 -14.54 21.49 -2.85
C VAL A 531 -15.12 20.90 -1.59
N TYR A 532 -15.88 19.83 -1.75
CA TYR A 532 -16.50 19.12 -0.64
C TYR A 532 -15.93 17.72 -0.51
N LYS A 533 -15.80 17.26 0.72
CA LYS A 533 -15.47 15.87 1.06
C LYS A 533 -16.22 15.46 2.31
N ILE A 534 -16.51 14.16 2.44
CA ILE A 534 -17.24 13.59 3.56
C ILE A 534 -16.48 12.39 4.14
N ARG A 535 -16.66 12.10 5.43
CA ARG A 535 -16.19 10.85 6.05
C ARG A 535 -17.21 10.32 7.04
N ALA A 536 -17.23 9.02 7.26
CA ALA A 536 -18.04 8.35 8.26
C ALA A 536 -17.37 8.38 9.65
N LYS A 537 -18.18 8.30 10.70
CA LYS A 537 -17.80 8.20 12.11
C LYS A 537 -18.76 7.24 12.81
N ASP A 538 -18.25 6.27 13.54
CA ASP A 538 -19.10 5.34 14.30
C ASP A 538 -19.50 5.89 15.69
N THR A 539 -20.27 5.09 16.41
CA THR A 539 -20.65 5.33 17.82
C THR A 539 -19.48 5.31 18.81
N GLN A 540 -18.33 4.74 18.43
CA GLN A 540 -17.09 4.72 19.23
C GLN A 540 -16.22 5.97 18.97
N GLY A 541 -16.58 6.77 17.97
CA GLY A 541 -15.86 7.98 17.57
C GLY A 541 -14.71 7.74 16.59
N LEU A 542 -14.53 6.51 16.09
CA LEU A 542 -13.54 6.23 15.05
C LEU A 542 -14.05 6.76 13.71
N THR A 543 -13.15 7.26 12.87
CA THR A 543 -13.51 7.89 11.59
C THR A 543 -12.92 7.16 10.40
N SER A 544 -13.70 7.05 9.32
CA SER A 544 -13.21 6.60 8.01
C SER A 544 -12.23 7.59 7.40
N LEU A 545 -11.63 7.19 6.28
CA LEU A 545 -11.04 8.14 5.34
C LEU A 545 -12.10 9.11 4.78
N TYR A 546 -11.65 10.25 4.26
CA TYR A 546 -12.49 11.13 3.47
C TYR A 546 -12.72 10.57 2.07
N THR A 547 -13.90 10.86 1.51
CA THR A 547 -14.15 10.78 0.07
C THR A 547 -13.21 11.71 -0.70
N GLU A 548 -13.07 11.45 -1.99
CA GLU A 548 -12.43 12.39 -2.90
C GLU A 548 -13.13 13.76 -2.86
N GLY A 549 -12.34 14.81 -3.03
CA GLY A 549 -12.84 16.17 -3.14
C GLY A 549 -13.66 16.33 -4.42
N LYS A 550 -14.94 16.70 -4.30
CA LYS A 550 -15.79 17.05 -5.45
C LYS A 550 -15.97 18.54 -5.52
N SER A 551 -15.54 19.12 -6.63
CA SER A 551 -15.61 20.56 -6.87
C SER A 551 -16.92 20.96 -7.55
N VAL A 552 -17.51 22.05 -7.08
CA VAL A 552 -18.54 22.79 -7.79
C VAL A 552 -17.98 24.17 -8.11
N ALA A 553 -18.09 24.57 -9.38
CA ALA A 553 -17.79 25.91 -9.84
C ALA A 553 -19.07 26.76 -9.87
N TRP A 554 -18.98 28.06 -9.59
CA TRP A 554 -20.11 28.99 -9.69
C TRP A 554 -19.81 30.26 -10.51
N GLY A 555 -20.77 30.67 -11.38
CA GLY A 555 -20.82 31.84 -12.31
C GLY A 555 -21.26 31.41 -13.75
N ASP A 556 -22.19 32.01 -14.53
CA ASP A 556 -22.84 33.33 -14.65
C ASP A 556 -24.41 33.27 -14.73
N ALA A 557 -25.08 34.28 -14.12
CA ALA A 557 -26.48 34.79 -14.25
C ALA A 557 -27.66 33.86 -13.79
N TRP A 558 -28.61 34.18 -12.88
CA TRP A 558 -29.32 35.43 -12.49
C TRP A 558 -29.84 35.42 -11.02
N LYS A 559 -29.84 36.63 -10.43
CA LYS A 559 -30.60 37.25 -9.30
C LYS A 559 -30.22 37.04 -7.82
N ILE A 560 -30.07 38.21 -7.19
CA ILE A 560 -29.94 38.53 -5.76
C ILE A 560 -31.30 38.41 -5.07
N GLY A 561 -31.36 37.61 -4.00
CA GLY A 561 -32.33 37.75 -2.91
C GLY A 561 -31.60 38.21 -1.66
N THR A 562 -31.89 39.43 -1.21
CA THR A 562 -31.37 39.99 0.05
C THR A 562 -31.65 39.07 1.23
N ASN A 563 -30.63 38.84 2.09
CA ASN A 563 -30.71 38.22 3.41
C ASN A 563 -32.12 38.13 4.00
N ALA A 564 -32.58 36.91 4.15
CA ALA A 564 -33.17 36.50 5.41
C ALA A 564 -32.68 35.08 5.67
N ILE A 565 -31.98 34.88 6.78
CA ILE A 565 -32.18 33.66 7.57
C ILE A 565 -33.69 33.43 7.50
N GLU A 566 -34.15 32.31 6.95
CA GLU A 566 -35.56 31.95 7.09
C GLU A 566 -35.74 31.65 8.58
N ILE A 567 -35.87 32.70 9.38
CA ILE A 567 -36.45 32.65 10.71
C ILE A 567 -37.72 31.87 10.44
N VAL A 568 -37.85 30.68 11.00
CA VAL A 568 -39.06 29.89 10.91
C VAL A 568 -40.15 30.78 11.52
N LYS A 569 -40.90 31.52 10.70
CA LYS A 569 -41.84 32.55 11.18
C LYS A 569 -43.11 31.93 11.76
N GLU A 570 -43.34 30.66 11.46
CA GLU A 570 -44.54 29.90 11.77
C GLU A 570 -44.22 28.46 12.13
N TYR A 571 -45.02 27.88 13.02
CA TYR A 571 -45.04 26.45 13.19
C TYR A 571 -45.71 25.81 11.98
N LYS A 572 -45.20 24.67 11.51
CA LYS A 572 -45.75 24.01 10.32
C LYS A 572 -45.56 22.50 10.39
N LEU A 573 -46.62 21.74 10.15
CA LEU A 573 -46.53 20.29 9.91
C LEU A 573 -46.68 20.02 8.42
N GLN A 574 -45.67 19.44 7.79
CA GLN A 574 -45.74 19.10 6.36
C GLN A 574 -46.51 17.79 6.15
N GLN A 575 -47.00 17.62 4.93
CA GLN A 575 -47.53 16.34 4.47
C GLN A 575 -46.39 15.30 4.47
N ASN A 576 -46.63 14.12 5.03
CA ASN A 576 -45.65 13.05 5.05
C ASN A 576 -45.31 12.62 3.61
N TYR A 577 -44.06 12.23 3.36
CA TYR A 577 -43.61 11.79 2.05
C TYR A 577 -42.74 10.52 2.16
N PRO A 578 -43.03 9.47 1.36
CA PRO A 578 -44.16 9.36 0.42
C PRO A 578 -45.52 9.33 1.14
N ASN A 579 -46.61 9.66 0.43
CA ASN A 579 -47.99 9.43 0.86
C ASN A 579 -48.88 9.19 -0.38
N PRO A 580 -49.42 7.98 -0.61
CA PRO A 580 -49.35 6.81 0.27
C PRO A 580 -47.92 6.25 0.47
N PHE A 581 -47.68 5.54 1.57
CA PHE A 581 -46.37 4.98 1.93
C PHE A 581 -46.44 3.48 2.25
N ASN A 582 -45.29 2.78 2.17
CA ASN A 582 -45.17 1.34 2.48
C ASN A 582 -43.74 0.97 2.95
N PRO A 583 -43.54 0.49 4.18
CA PRO A 583 -44.23 0.90 5.41
C PRO A 583 -43.60 2.14 6.05
N MET A 584 -42.58 2.74 5.41
CA MET A 584 -41.84 3.89 5.94
C MET A 584 -42.20 5.20 5.23
N THR A 585 -42.26 6.29 6.00
CA THR A 585 -42.47 7.65 5.49
C THR A 585 -41.70 8.66 6.34
N SER A 586 -41.34 9.81 5.76
CA SER A 586 -40.75 10.92 6.50
C SER A 586 -41.81 11.97 6.81
N ILE A 587 -41.81 12.47 8.05
CA ILE A 587 -42.65 13.56 8.52
C ILE A 587 -41.75 14.74 8.87
N ASN A 588 -41.88 15.80 8.08
CA ASN A 588 -41.15 17.05 8.27
C ASN A 588 -42.02 18.08 9.00
N TYR A 589 -41.44 18.82 9.93
CA TYR A 589 -42.13 19.88 10.67
C TYR A 589 -41.18 21.03 11.03
N GLN A 590 -41.76 22.20 11.26
CA GLN A 590 -41.07 23.45 11.53
C GLN A 590 -41.45 23.97 12.90
N ILE A 591 -40.44 24.35 13.68
CA ILE A 591 -40.58 24.88 15.03
C ILE A 591 -40.14 26.34 15.00
N LYS A 592 -41.08 27.26 15.25
CA LYS A 592 -40.85 28.71 15.27
C LYS A 592 -40.02 29.16 16.45
N GLU A 593 -40.24 28.54 17.60
CA GLU A 593 -39.67 28.90 18.90
C GLU A 593 -39.44 27.60 19.67
N LYS A 594 -38.35 27.54 20.43
CA LYS A 594 -38.00 26.39 21.27
C LYS A 594 -39.21 25.97 22.13
N GLY A 595 -39.54 24.69 22.12
CA GLY A 595 -40.69 24.17 22.86
C GLY A 595 -40.72 22.66 22.95
N LEU A 596 -41.55 22.14 23.86
CA LEU A 596 -41.83 20.70 23.96
C LEU A 596 -42.68 20.28 22.76
N VAL A 597 -42.12 19.46 21.87
CA VAL A 597 -42.79 18.92 20.69
C VAL A 597 -43.35 17.54 21.01
N SER A 598 -44.66 17.39 20.85
CA SER A 598 -45.39 16.12 20.90
C SER A 598 -45.93 15.79 19.50
N LEU A 599 -45.33 14.82 18.82
CA LEU A 599 -45.80 14.32 17.51
C LEU A 599 -46.30 12.89 17.68
N LYS A 600 -47.60 12.68 17.46
CA LYS A 600 -48.29 11.40 17.70
C LYS A 600 -49.09 10.96 16.47
N VAL A 601 -49.28 9.65 16.33
CA VAL A 601 -50.06 9.02 15.27
C VAL A 601 -51.30 8.36 15.86
N PHE A 602 -52.43 8.53 15.20
CA PHE A 602 -53.75 8.03 15.59
C PHE A 602 -54.40 7.25 14.45
N ASP A 603 -55.17 6.23 14.81
CA ASP A 603 -56.09 5.58 13.88
C ASP A 603 -57.36 6.42 13.64
N MET A 604 -58.24 5.96 12.75
CA MET A 604 -59.49 6.65 12.41
C MET A 604 -60.52 6.69 13.56
N LEU A 605 -60.32 5.92 14.63
CA LEU A 605 -61.14 5.96 15.85
C LEU A 605 -60.58 6.95 16.88
N GLY A 606 -59.46 7.60 16.58
CA GLY A 606 -58.77 8.53 17.47
C GLY A 606 -57.91 7.84 18.54
N LYS A 607 -57.64 6.54 18.40
CA LYS A 607 -56.73 5.83 19.31
C LYS A 607 -55.29 6.12 18.91
N GLU A 608 -54.47 6.52 19.88
CA GLU A 608 -53.02 6.68 19.69
C GLU A 608 -52.38 5.32 19.37
N VAL A 609 -51.64 5.26 18.25
CA VAL A 609 -50.95 4.05 17.78
C VAL A 609 -49.43 4.19 17.77
N ALA A 610 -48.90 5.42 17.81
CA ALA A 610 -47.47 5.69 18.00
C ALA A 610 -47.21 7.10 18.56
N GLU A 611 -46.18 7.25 19.38
CA GLU A 611 -45.60 8.53 19.78
C GLU A 611 -44.22 8.64 19.10
N LEU A 612 -44.06 9.60 18.18
CA LEU A 612 -42.85 9.75 17.35
C LEU A 612 -41.85 10.72 17.96
N VAL A 613 -42.34 11.75 18.65
CA VAL A 613 -41.52 12.79 19.29
C VAL A 613 -42.23 13.22 20.57
N ASN A 614 -41.49 13.33 21.67
CA ASN A 614 -41.97 13.85 22.96
C ASN A 614 -40.82 14.50 23.74
N GLU A 615 -40.22 15.53 23.15
CA GLU A 615 -39.02 16.18 23.69
C GLU A 615 -38.93 17.66 23.32
N THR A 616 -38.08 18.41 24.02
CA THR A 616 -37.83 19.82 23.69
C THR A 616 -36.99 19.92 22.43
N LYS A 617 -37.48 20.64 21.41
CA LYS A 617 -36.75 20.96 20.18
C LYS A 617 -36.47 22.45 20.11
N ASP A 618 -35.31 22.82 19.58
CA ASP A 618 -34.95 24.21 19.27
C ASP A 618 -35.67 24.70 17.99
N GLU A 619 -35.66 26.02 17.76
CA GLU A 619 -36.20 26.61 16.54
C GLU A 619 -35.51 26.05 15.28
N GLY A 620 -36.27 25.76 14.23
CA GLY A 620 -35.73 25.18 12.99
C GLY A 620 -36.62 24.14 12.31
N GLN A 621 -36.06 23.53 11.27
CA GLN A 621 -36.67 22.41 10.55
C GLN A 621 -36.29 21.10 11.20
N HIS A 622 -37.24 20.19 11.34
CA HIS A 622 -37.04 18.87 11.92
C HIS A 622 -37.68 17.80 11.03
N SER A 623 -37.09 16.61 11.02
CA SER A 623 -37.58 15.46 10.26
C SER A 623 -37.55 14.22 11.14
N ILE A 624 -38.58 13.39 11.05
CA ILE A 624 -38.64 12.09 11.73
C ILE A 624 -39.11 11.02 10.74
N MET A 625 -38.48 9.85 10.79
CA MET A 625 -38.91 8.68 10.05
C MET A 625 -39.97 7.93 10.85
N PHE A 626 -41.08 7.57 10.21
CA PHE A 626 -42.11 6.73 10.79
C PHE A 626 -42.14 5.38 10.10
N ASP A 627 -41.85 4.32 10.85
CA ASP A 627 -42.02 2.92 10.44
C ASP A 627 -43.36 2.38 10.94
N ALA A 628 -44.27 2.13 10.01
CA ALA A 628 -45.60 1.60 10.28
C ALA A 628 -45.71 0.08 9.99
N SER A 629 -44.60 -0.66 9.98
CA SER A 629 -44.57 -2.10 9.67
C SER A 629 -45.54 -2.92 10.54
N ASN A 630 -45.74 -2.50 11.78
CA ASN A 630 -46.64 -3.16 12.75
C ASN A 630 -48.11 -2.70 12.68
N LEU A 631 -48.44 -1.76 11.80
CA LEU A 631 -49.80 -1.23 11.62
C LEU A 631 -50.49 -1.84 10.38
N PRO A 632 -51.81 -2.03 10.38
CA PRO A 632 -52.54 -2.49 9.20
C PRO A 632 -52.63 -1.40 8.12
N SER A 633 -52.75 -1.78 6.84
CA SER A 633 -53.03 -0.83 5.76
C SER A 633 -54.28 -0.01 6.07
N GLY A 634 -54.22 1.28 5.81
CA GLY A 634 -55.32 2.17 6.18
C GLY A 634 -54.91 3.64 6.23
N VAL A 635 -55.87 4.45 6.66
CA VAL A 635 -55.70 5.89 6.84
C VAL A 635 -55.38 6.17 8.31
N TYR A 636 -54.37 7.00 8.54
CA TYR A 636 -53.95 7.46 9.86
C TYR A 636 -53.91 8.98 9.90
N ILE A 637 -54.01 9.54 11.09
CA ILE A 637 -53.85 10.97 11.35
C ILE A 637 -52.62 11.14 12.22
N TYR A 638 -51.73 12.05 11.88
CA TYR A 638 -50.64 12.46 12.75
C TYR A 638 -50.84 13.90 13.20
N SER A 639 -50.57 14.15 14.47
CA SER A 639 -50.81 15.41 15.16
C SER A 639 -49.51 15.90 15.79
N ILE A 640 -49.11 17.13 15.46
CA ILE A 640 -48.05 17.82 16.19
C ILE A 640 -48.67 18.81 17.17
N ARG A 641 -48.11 18.85 18.38
CA ARG A 641 -48.35 19.90 19.35
C ARG A 641 -47.03 20.48 19.83
N VAL A 642 -46.90 21.80 19.79
CA VAL A 642 -45.77 22.54 20.36
C VAL A 642 -46.28 23.88 20.86
N ASN A 643 -46.02 24.20 22.12
CA ASN A 643 -46.57 25.39 22.78
C ASN A 643 -48.11 25.45 22.56
N ASP A 644 -48.63 26.55 22.00
CA ASP A 644 -50.07 26.73 21.70
C ASP A 644 -50.47 26.25 20.28
N TYR A 645 -49.53 25.73 19.51
CA TYR A 645 -49.78 25.29 18.13
C TYR A 645 -50.15 23.81 18.06
N VAL A 646 -51.21 23.50 17.31
CA VAL A 646 -51.63 22.13 16.98
C VAL A 646 -51.95 22.06 15.49
N GLN A 647 -51.36 21.12 14.76
CA GLN A 647 -51.73 20.79 13.39
C GLN A 647 -51.87 19.27 13.22
N ASN A 648 -52.87 18.86 12.44
CA ASN A 648 -53.13 17.46 12.10
C ASN A 648 -53.06 17.28 10.58
N ASN A 649 -52.41 16.22 10.13
CA ASN A 649 -52.36 15.82 8.72
C ASN A 649 -52.73 14.33 8.58
N LYS A 650 -53.18 13.94 7.39
CA LYS A 650 -53.63 12.58 7.08
C LYS A 650 -52.59 11.82 6.27
N MET A 651 -52.32 10.57 6.60
CA MET A 651 -51.43 9.69 5.83
C MET A 651 -52.11 8.36 5.50
N THR A 652 -51.71 7.75 4.39
CA THR A 652 -52.26 6.49 3.88
C THR A 652 -51.15 5.45 3.82
N LEU A 653 -51.25 4.41 4.65
CA LEU A 653 -50.36 3.24 4.61
C LEU A 653 -50.91 2.22 3.62
N LEU A 654 -50.11 1.84 2.64
CA LEU A 654 -50.33 0.69 1.76
C LEU A 654 -49.40 -0.43 2.19
N LYS A 655 -49.92 -1.66 2.31
CA LYS A 655 -49.10 -2.87 2.38
C LYS A 655 -49.30 -3.65 1.10
#